data_AF-A0A8C1GRS8-F1
#
_entry.id   AF-A0A8C1GRS8-F1
#
_cell.length_a   1.000
_cell.length_b   1.000
_cell.length_c   1.000
_cell.angle_alpha   90.00
_cell.angle_beta   90.00
_cell.angle_gamma   90.00
#
_symmetry.space_group_name_H-M   'P 1'
#
loop_
_entity.id
_entity.type
_entity.pdbx_description
1 polymer ?
#
loop_
_entity_poly.entity_id
_entity_poly.type
_entity_poly.pdbx_seq_one_letter_code
_entity_poly.pdbx_strand_id
1 'polypeptide(L)'
;MKLKKQVTVCGGAIFCVAVFSLYLMLDRVQHDPARRHSAGNFPRSQISVLQNRIEQLEQLLEENHQIISHIKDSVLELTDTGAISPSGHLPFRSANGSWVLPFDGRPTFLSIKPLDCQFALARRSQTDLQMLDVYSLLSFDNVDGGVWKQGFEITYEANEWDDEPLQVFVVPHSHNDPGWIKTFDKYYNDQTQHIFNNMVAKLAEDPRRKFIWSEVSFFAKWWESADVHKQEAMRKLILSGQLEMVTGGWVMTDEANAHYFAMIDQLIEGHQWLEKNLGVTPRSGWAVDPFGHSATMPYLLNRANISSMLIQRVHYSIKKHFAATRSLEFMWRQTWDIESGTDMFCHMMPFYSYDVPHTCGPDPKICCQFDFKRLPGSRVNCPWKVPPRAITDANVAERAGVLLDQYHKKSKLFRSKVLLVPLGDDFRYDKALEWDQQYFNYQKLFDYMNSHPEMHVKAQFATLTDYFNAVYKANGVAPGTRPPDYPVLSGDFFAYADREDHYWSGYYTSRPFYKNLDRVLESHLRGAEVLYSLAVAHARRAGLEGRYPVSDYSLLTDARRNIGLFQHHDAITGTAKEAVVIDYGNRSLNENFIQRVDPIFLLFLRYLVLFNPIEQERLCVVTVLVNSVRVRVLTEDGQTLPVQLSAQWVSAVEMSGEVYQVCLFVSMRSWILKKASFKTYTLSCFFVQASFMARLPALGLAVFHLYDSADSPMTLRSDTLLRIPGRGQNDPQEVRVQIQFLTYGTRPSKDKSGAYLFLPDGNAKPYLQREAPAVRVVEGPLFAEVVAHYQHFQQTVRIHNVPGVEGLSLDLTTMVDIRDQNNKELAMRLVTDIQSGDTFYTDLNGFQIQPRRYFQKLPLQANFYPMPAMAYIQDSQYRLTLHTAQALGVSSLASGQLEVILDRRLMQDDNRGLGQGLKDNKRTANRFRLLLERRSEETDKYPVDSRSVSFPSLLSHMTSTILNHDVLALPVLSRKHGVPPMRTFAPLAGTLPCDFHLLNLRSIQSLDTHSPSPYTALLFKRCQMCWGKTNKHHKHYSFIYLFKIYVCVCVCVCVCVLCIYIYLLIYKIFIVLKCLVIYIYYYRFY
;
A
#
# COMPACT_ATOMS: atom_id res chain seq x y z
N MET A 1 -21.67 -53.72 -44.44
CA MET A 1 -20.31 -53.68 -43.85
C MET A 1 -20.41 -53.22 -42.40
N LYS A 2 -20.06 -53.96 -41.33
CA LYS A 2 -19.26 -55.20 -41.18
C LYS A 2 -17.75 -55.12 -41.52
N LEU A 3 -17.08 -53.99 -41.25
CA LEU A 3 -15.60 -53.96 -41.19
C LEU A 3 -14.96 -52.90 -40.25
N LYS A 4 -15.73 -52.10 -39.48
CA LYS A 4 -15.18 -51.01 -38.62
C LYS A 4 -15.36 -51.17 -37.10
N LYS A 5 -15.79 -52.35 -36.61
CA LYS A 5 -15.84 -52.66 -35.15
C LYS A 5 -14.86 -53.76 -34.67
N GLN A 6 -14.24 -54.53 -35.57
CA GLN A 6 -13.27 -55.57 -35.17
C GLN A 6 -11.84 -55.02 -34.98
N VAL A 7 -11.42 -54.05 -35.80
CA VAL A 7 -10.05 -53.50 -35.75
C VAL A 7 -9.73 -52.88 -34.38
N THR A 8 -10.65 -52.10 -33.80
CA THR A 8 -10.47 -51.44 -32.50
C THR A 8 -10.37 -52.44 -31.34
N VAL A 9 -11.10 -53.57 -31.41
CA VAL A 9 -11.08 -54.61 -30.37
C VAL A 9 -9.79 -55.42 -30.44
N CYS A 10 -9.33 -55.78 -31.64
CA CYS A 10 -8.04 -56.47 -31.82
C CYS A 10 -6.85 -55.60 -31.38
N GLY A 11 -6.87 -54.29 -31.68
CA GLY A 11 -5.83 -53.36 -31.22
C GLY A 11 -5.73 -53.27 -29.69
N GLY A 12 -6.87 -53.19 -29.00
CA GLY A 12 -6.91 -53.18 -27.53
C GLY A 12 -6.39 -54.48 -26.91
N ALA A 13 -6.75 -55.63 -27.49
CA ALA A 13 -6.28 -56.94 -27.02
C ALA A 13 -4.75 -57.09 -27.14
N ILE A 14 -4.17 -56.71 -28.28
CA ILE A 14 -2.71 -56.78 -28.52
C ILE A 14 -1.96 -55.87 -27.54
N PHE A 15 -2.45 -54.65 -27.31
CA PHE A 15 -1.84 -53.73 -26.34
C PHE A 15 -1.87 -54.29 -24.91
N CYS A 16 -2.99 -54.86 -24.47
CA CYS A 16 -3.10 -55.49 -23.16
C CYS A 16 -2.15 -56.69 -23.01
N VAL A 17 -2.07 -57.56 -24.02
CA VAL A 17 -1.14 -58.70 -24.01
C VAL A 17 0.31 -58.23 -23.93
N ALA A 18 0.70 -57.21 -24.70
CA ALA A 18 2.07 -56.67 -24.66
C ALA A 18 2.44 -56.14 -23.27
N VAL A 19 1.56 -55.38 -22.62
CA VAL A 19 1.78 -54.86 -21.25
C VAL A 19 1.85 -56.00 -20.23
N PHE A 20 0.96 -56.99 -20.32
CA PHE A 20 0.95 -58.13 -19.39
C PHE A 20 2.17 -59.04 -19.58
N SER A 21 2.65 -59.23 -20.81
CA SER A 21 3.89 -59.97 -21.10
C SER A 21 5.14 -59.25 -20.59
N LEU A 22 5.19 -57.91 -20.68
CA LEU A 22 6.29 -57.12 -20.12
C LEU A 22 6.31 -57.20 -18.58
N TYR A 23 5.12 -57.15 -17.95
CA TYR A 23 4.96 -57.33 -16.51
C TYR A 23 5.44 -58.73 -16.07
N LEU A 24 4.99 -59.80 -16.74
CA LEU A 24 5.39 -61.18 -16.45
C LEU A 24 6.87 -61.50 -16.77
N MET A 25 7.55 -60.69 -17.58
CA MET A 25 9.01 -60.77 -17.74
C MET A 25 9.76 -60.10 -16.60
N LEU A 26 9.28 -58.95 -16.10
CA LEU A 26 9.90 -58.26 -14.95
C LEU A 26 9.70 -59.04 -13.64
N ASP A 27 8.51 -59.60 -13.43
CA ASP A 27 8.13 -60.39 -12.25
C ASP A 27 8.89 -61.73 -12.14
N ARG A 28 9.55 -62.17 -13.21
CA ARG A 28 10.37 -63.41 -13.25
C ARG A 28 11.87 -63.20 -13.03
N VAL A 29 12.32 -61.97 -12.74
CA VAL A 29 13.75 -61.66 -12.52
C VAL A 29 14.11 -61.52 -11.03
N GLN A 30 13.13 -61.58 -10.13
CA GLN A 30 13.35 -61.54 -8.68
C GLN A 30 12.56 -62.66 -7.98
N HIS A 31 13.29 -63.56 -7.29
CA HIS A 31 12.81 -64.72 -6.52
C HIS A 31 12.35 -65.95 -7.37
N ASP A 32 12.64 -67.21 -7.02
CA ASP A 32 13.66 -67.75 -6.10
C ASP A 32 14.07 -69.21 -6.52
N PRO A 33 14.19 -70.26 -5.67
CA PRO A 33 15.50 -70.86 -5.38
C PRO A 33 15.83 -72.19 -6.07
N ALA A 34 17.06 -72.64 -5.76
CA ALA A 34 17.50 -74.04 -5.63
C ALA A 34 17.93 -74.85 -6.88
N ARG A 35 19.25 -74.81 -7.14
CA ARG A 35 20.06 -76.04 -7.24
C ARG A 35 21.44 -75.83 -6.59
N ARG A 36 21.87 -76.78 -5.75
CA ARG A 36 23.17 -76.77 -5.04
C ARG A 36 24.20 -77.65 -5.75
N HIS A 37 25.47 -77.24 -5.66
CA HIS A 37 26.69 -77.98 -6.07
C HIS A 37 26.81 -78.27 -7.59
N SER A 38 27.99 -78.31 -8.20
CA SER A 38 29.35 -78.49 -7.65
C SER A 38 30.43 -77.62 -8.34
N ALA A 39 31.51 -77.33 -7.60
CA ALA A 39 32.88 -76.92 -7.96
C ALA A 39 33.18 -76.11 -9.24
N GLY A 40 33.83 -74.94 -9.06
CA GLY A 40 34.50 -74.18 -10.13
C GLY A 40 35.42 -73.08 -9.56
N ASN A 41 36.73 -73.28 -9.59
CA ASN A 41 37.76 -72.49 -8.89
C ASN A 41 37.67 -70.95 -9.09
N PHE A 42 37.76 -70.20 -7.98
CA PHE A 42 38.23 -68.81 -7.95
C PHE A 42 39.54 -68.70 -7.13
N PRO A 43 40.50 -67.84 -7.52
CA PRO A 43 41.84 -67.84 -6.93
C PRO A 43 41.90 -67.22 -5.52
N ARG A 44 42.57 -67.91 -4.59
CA ARG A 44 42.76 -67.50 -3.18
C ARG A 44 43.38 -66.10 -2.98
N SER A 45 44.10 -65.57 -3.97
CA SER A 45 44.82 -64.29 -3.88
C SER A 45 43.94 -63.04 -3.83
N GLN A 46 42.65 -63.12 -4.22
CA GLN A 46 41.73 -61.98 -4.07
C GLN A 46 40.97 -61.99 -2.74
N ILE A 47 40.77 -63.16 -2.13
CA ILE A 47 40.05 -63.28 -0.86
C ILE A 47 40.86 -62.63 0.28
N SER A 48 42.17 -62.86 0.34
CA SER A 48 43.05 -62.22 1.34
C SER A 48 43.08 -60.70 1.21
N VAL A 49 43.01 -60.14 0.00
CA VAL A 49 42.95 -58.67 -0.22
C VAL A 49 41.62 -58.09 0.25
N LEU A 50 40.53 -58.85 0.13
CA LEU A 50 39.21 -58.46 0.64
C LEU A 50 39.14 -58.59 2.16
N GLN A 51 39.75 -59.63 2.73
CA GLN A 51 39.80 -59.90 4.16
C GLN A 51 40.67 -58.86 4.91
N ASN A 52 41.88 -58.57 4.42
CA ASN A 52 42.70 -57.46 4.93
C ASN A 52 41.98 -56.10 4.86
N ARG A 53 41.11 -55.89 3.85
CA ARG A 53 40.32 -54.65 3.74
C ARG A 53 39.14 -54.60 4.71
N ILE A 54 38.57 -55.74 5.08
CA ILE A 54 37.54 -55.84 6.13
C ILE A 54 38.20 -55.61 7.49
N GLU A 55 39.33 -56.26 7.77
CA GLU A 55 40.11 -56.03 9.01
C GLU A 55 40.58 -54.57 9.13
N GLN A 56 41.05 -53.93 8.04
CA GLN A 56 41.32 -52.48 8.05
C GLN A 56 40.07 -51.62 8.29
N LEU A 57 38.91 -52.01 7.75
CA LEU A 57 37.67 -51.26 7.96
C LEU A 57 37.14 -51.41 9.39
N GLU A 58 37.24 -52.60 9.98
CA GLU A 58 36.89 -52.86 11.38
C GLU A 58 37.86 -52.15 12.33
N GLN A 59 39.17 -52.20 12.07
CA GLN A 59 40.17 -51.45 12.83
C GLN A 59 39.96 -49.93 12.73
N LEU A 60 39.62 -49.40 11.55
CA LEU A 60 39.21 -47.99 11.39
C LEU A 60 37.86 -47.68 12.07
N LEU A 61 36.95 -48.65 12.20
CA LEU A 61 35.68 -48.46 12.91
C LEU A 61 35.89 -48.41 14.43
N GLU A 62 36.85 -49.19 14.94
CA GLU A 62 37.27 -49.24 16.34
C GLU A 62 38.08 -47.98 16.71
N GLU A 63 39.02 -47.55 15.86
CA GLU A 63 39.68 -46.25 16.01
C GLU A 63 38.67 -45.10 15.97
N ASN A 64 37.67 -45.14 15.08
CA ASN A 64 36.59 -44.13 15.11
C ASN A 64 35.74 -44.23 16.38
N HIS A 65 35.49 -45.41 16.95
CA HIS A 65 34.80 -45.54 18.24
C HIS A 65 35.62 -44.97 19.40
N GLN A 66 36.94 -45.19 19.43
CA GLN A 66 37.83 -44.62 20.44
C GLN A 66 38.02 -43.11 20.27
N ILE A 67 38.06 -42.60 19.03
CA ILE A 67 38.03 -41.16 18.75
C ILE A 67 36.67 -40.56 19.17
N ILE A 68 35.56 -41.25 18.92
CA ILE A 68 34.23 -40.82 19.37
C ILE A 68 34.09 -40.89 20.90
N SER A 69 34.70 -41.86 21.60
CA SER A 69 34.72 -41.88 23.07
C SER A 69 35.59 -40.76 23.61
N HIS A 70 36.82 -40.57 23.11
CA HIS A 70 37.66 -39.43 23.52
C HIS A 70 37.03 -38.07 23.22
N ILE A 71 36.31 -37.92 22.10
CA ILE A 71 35.52 -36.71 21.82
C ILE A 71 34.35 -36.59 22.79
N LYS A 72 33.61 -37.67 23.09
CA LYS A 72 32.51 -37.66 24.06
C LYS A 72 32.99 -37.29 25.46
N ASP A 73 34.12 -37.81 25.89
CA ASP A 73 34.69 -37.58 27.22
C ASP A 73 35.30 -36.16 27.31
N SER A 74 35.96 -35.68 26.25
CA SER A 74 36.38 -34.27 26.12
C SER A 74 35.18 -33.31 26.10
N VAL A 75 34.06 -33.71 25.47
CA VAL A 75 32.81 -32.94 25.47
C VAL A 75 32.14 -32.95 26.84
N LEU A 76 32.27 -34.04 27.61
CA LEU A 76 31.79 -34.10 28.99
C LEU A 76 32.57 -33.12 29.90
N GLU A 77 33.91 -33.10 29.83
CA GLU A 77 34.74 -32.10 30.55
C GLU A 77 34.41 -30.65 30.12
N LEU A 78 34.11 -30.44 28.83
CA LEU A 78 33.65 -29.15 28.32
C LEU A 78 32.20 -28.79 28.69
N THR A 79 31.36 -29.74 29.11
CA THR A 79 30.00 -29.44 29.61
C THR A 79 29.96 -29.10 31.09
N ASP A 80 30.85 -29.67 31.92
CA ASP A 80 31.01 -29.25 33.32
C ASP A 80 31.61 -27.84 33.47
N THR A 81 32.14 -27.26 32.39
CA THR A 81 32.78 -25.93 32.36
C THR A 81 31.98 -24.85 31.63
N GLY A 82 30.65 -24.89 31.73
CA GLY A 82 29.82 -23.68 31.54
C GLY A 82 29.01 -23.58 30.24
N ALA A 83 28.21 -24.60 29.94
CA ALA A 83 26.96 -24.53 29.17
C ALA A 83 26.87 -23.53 27.98
N ILE A 84 27.30 -23.97 26.79
CA ILE A 84 26.85 -23.42 25.50
C ILE A 84 26.26 -24.56 24.67
N SER A 85 24.93 -24.65 24.61
CA SER A 85 24.22 -25.70 23.84
C SER A 85 23.96 -25.29 22.38
N PRO A 86 24.15 -26.18 21.40
CA PRO A 86 23.73 -25.96 20.01
C PRO A 86 22.24 -26.26 19.78
N SER A 87 21.76 -25.79 18.62
CA SER A 87 20.41 -25.94 18.02
C SER A 87 19.20 -25.36 18.78
N GLY A 88 18.33 -24.66 18.04
CA GLY A 88 17.04 -24.21 18.52
C GLY A 88 15.99 -25.32 18.42
N HIS A 89 15.34 -25.64 19.53
CA HIS A 89 14.35 -26.72 19.64
C HIS A 89 12.91 -26.20 19.53
N LEU A 90 12.02 -27.09 19.04
CA LEU A 90 10.57 -26.95 19.18
C LEU A 90 10.13 -27.32 20.61
N PRO A 91 8.97 -26.84 21.09
CA PRO A 91 8.47 -27.16 22.43
C PRO A 91 8.44 -28.66 22.74
N PHE A 92 9.03 -29.04 23.87
CA PHE A 92 9.09 -30.42 24.34
C PHE A 92 8.22 -30.62 25.58
N ARG A 93 8.00 -31.88 25.95
CA ARG A 93 7.20 -32.23 27.14
C ARG A 93 8.13 -32.64 28.28
N SER A 94 8.03 -31.97 29.42
CA SER A 94 8.75 -32.33 30.63
C SER A 94 8.31 -33.69 31.17
N ALA A 95 9.15 -34.32 32.00
CA ALA A 95 8.82 -35.57 32.71
C ALA A 95 7.54 -35.45 33.56
N ASN A 96 7.21 -34.23 34.00
CA ASN A 96 6.01 -33.93 34.81
C ASN A 96 4.74 -33.76 33.95
N GLY A 97 4.82 -33.98 32.63
CA GLY A 97 3.68 -33.93 31.71
C GLY A 97 3.35 -32.54 31.15
N SER A 98 3.90 -31.47 31.74
CA SER A 98 3.77 -30.08 31.26
C SER A 98 4.61 -29.82 30.01
N TRP A 99 4.11 -29.00 29.10
CA TRP A 99 4.88 -28.50 27.96
C TRP A 99 5.90 -27.43 28.40
N VAL A 100 7.10 -27.49 27.84
CA VAL A 100 8.18 -26.52 28.05
C VAL A 100 8.53 -25.90 26.70
N LEU A 101 8.33 -24.58 26.58
CA LEU A 101 8.85 -23.79 25.47
C LEU A 101 10.38 -23.66 25.68
N PRO A 102 11.26 -24.02 24.72
CA PRO A 102 12.68 -24.25 25.01
C PRO A 102 13.50 -22.96 24.85
N PHE A 103 13.17 -21.94 25.64
CA PHE A 103 13.82 -20.63 25.61
C PHE A 103 13.97 -20.05 27.03
N ASP A 104 15.22 -19.78 27.43
CA ASP A 104 15.61 -19.39 28.81
C ASP A 104 15.22 -17.95 29.21
N GLY A 105 13.95 -17.57 29.02
CA GLY A 105 13.38 -16.27 29.45
C GLY A 105 13.99 -15.02 28.79
N ARG A 106 15.00 -15.18 27.94
CA ARG A 106 15.69 -14.11 27.21
C ARG A 106 14.98 -13.89 25.86
N PRO A 107 14.48 -12.68 25.57
CA PRO A 107 14.13 -12.33 24.21
C PRO A 107 15.32 -12.57 23.28
N THR A 108 15.07 -13.12 22.09
CA THR A 108 16.01 -13.09 20.97
C THR A 108 16.08 -11.67 20.43
N PHE A 109 16.70 -10.77 21.21
CA PHE A 109 16.97 -9.40 20.81
C PHE A 109 17.71 -9.41 19.47
N LEU A 110 17.17 -8.69 18.48
CA LEU A 110 17.95 -8.18 17.36
C LEU A 110 18.99 -7.23 17.94
N SER A 111 20.17 -7.74 18.29
CA SER A 111 21.23 -6.96 18.91
C SER A 111 21.90 -6.08 17.86
N ILE A 112 21.27 -4.93 17.60
CA ILE A 112 21.78 -3.92 16.68
C ILE A 112 23.14 -3.44 17.19
N LYS A 113 24.10 -3.39 16.28
CA LYS A 113 25.41 -2.82 16.58
C LYS A 113 25.23 -1.31 16.64
N PRO A 114 25.86 -0.59 17.59
CA PRO A 114 25.71 0.87 17.69
C PRO A 114 25.99 1.60 16.36
N LEU A 115 26.84 1.03 15.51
CA LEU A 115 27.37 1.67 14.31
C LEU A 115 26.31 2.12 13.29
N ASP A 116 25.15 1.47 13.27
CA ASP A 116 24.15 1.64 12.21
C ASP A 116 23.28 2.91 12.38
N CYS A 117 23.32 3.56 13.55
CA CYS A 117 22.32 4.53 13.98
C CYS A 117 22.77 6.00 13.85
N GLN A 118 23.16 6.40 12.63
CA GLN A 118 23.77 7.72 12.35
C GLN A 118 22.87 8.71 11.60
N PHE A 119 21.91 8.25 10.81
CA PHE A 119 21.20 9.11 9.86
C PHE A 119 20.25 10.12 10.52
N ALA A 120 19.51 9.71 11.56
CA ALA A 120 18.49 10.53 12.23
C ALA A 120 19.02 11.71 13.08
N LEU A 121 20.33 12.00 13.02
CA LEU A 121 20.99 13.12 13.69
C LEU A 121 21.38 14.27 12.72
N ALA A 122 20.97 14.19 11.46
CA ALA A 122 21.14 15.28 10.50
C ALA A 122 20.26 16.50 10.87
N ARG A 123 20.72 17.72 10.49
CA ARG A 123 20.01 18.97 10.78
C ARG A 123 18.64 19.02 10.06
N ARG A 124 17.70 19.79 10.64
CA ARG A 124 16.38 20.10 10.05
C ARG A 124 16.53 20.47 8.57
N SER A 125 15.72 19.85 7.70
CA SER A 125 15.59 20.32 6.32
C SER A 125 15.08 21.75 6.36
N GLN A 126 15.89 22.70 5.92
CA GLN A 126 15.54 24.11 5.92
C GLN A 126 14.69 24.40 4.68
N THR A 127 13.40 24.12 4.82
CA THR A 127 12.35 24.48 3.88
C THR A 127 11.84 25.89 4.18
N ASP A 128 11.41 26.61 3.13
CA ASP A 128 10.89 27.97 3.28
C ASP A 128 9.46 27.96 3.85
N LEU A 129 8.72 26.87 3.61
CA LEU A 129 7.37 26.62 4.11
C LEU A 129 7.27 25.22 4.74
N GLN A 130 6.73 25.16 5.95
CA GLN A 130 6.42 23.92 6.65
C GLN A 130 4.93 23.95 7.05
N MET A 131 4.14 22.97 6.62
CA MET A 131 2.68 23.05 6.73
C MET A 131 2.15 23.10 8.17
N LEU A 132 2.82 22.50 9.16
CA LEU A 132 2.41 22.60 10.56
C LEU A 132 2.71 23.99 11.16
N ASP A 133 3.80 24.62 10.72
CA ASP A 133 4.13 26.01 11.05
C ASP A 133 3.09 26.97 10.39
N VAL A 134 2.67 26.70 9.15
CA VAL A 134 1.59 27.44 8.46
C VAL A 134 0.22 27.24 9.15
N TYR A 135 -0.15 26.02 9.51
CA TYR A 135 -1.37 25.75 10.31
C TYR A 135 -1.32 26.45 11.67
N SER A 136 -0.14 26.59 12.28
CA SER A 136 0.04 27.35 13.53
C SER A 136 -0.18 28.85 13.32
N LEU A 137 0.33 29.42 12.21
CA LEU A 137 0.18 30.82 11.83
C LEU A 137 -1.27 31.23 11.49
N LEU A 138 -2.00 30.41 10.73
CA LEU A 138 -3.29 30.82 10.15
C LEU A 138 -4.41 30.97 11.19
N SER A 139 -5.20 32.04 11.06
CA SER A 139 -6.44 32.29 11.81
C SER A 139 -7.59 31.36 11.44
N PHE A 140 -7.61 30.87 10.19
CA PHE A 140 -8.74 30.11 9.60
C PHE A 140 -10.09 30.85 9.64
N ASP A 141 -10.04 32.18 9.53
CA ASP A 141 -11.20 33.04 9.36
C ASP A 141 -11.88 32.81 7.99
N ASN A 142 -13.22 32.72 8.02
CA ASN A 142 -14.07 32.60 6.83
C ASN A 142 -14.66 33.96 6.45
N VAL A 143 -13.81 34.97 6.27
CA VAL A 143 -14.21 36.33 5.84
C VAL A 143 -14.52 36.35 4.34
N ASP A 144 -15.65 36.96 3.97
CA ASP A 144 -16.09 37.12 2.58
C ASP A 144 -15.13 38.04 1.79
N GLY A 145 -14.39 37.45 0.85
CA GLY A 145 -13.44 38.15 -0.03
C GLY A 145 -14.05 38.89 -1.22
N GLY A 146 -15.37 39.10 -1.25
CA GLY A 146 -16.05 39.81 -2.34
C GLY A 146 -16.49 38.88 -3.47
N VAL A 147 -16.06 39.14 -4.71
CA VAL A 147 -16.36 38.24 -5.85
C VAL A 147 -15.65 36.89 -5.70
N TRP A 148 -14.36 36.92 -5.30
CA TRP A 148 -13.65 35.74 -4.86
C TRP A 148 -13.93 35.52 -3.36
N LYS A 149 -15.06 34.86 -3.09
CA LYS A 149 -15.66 34.67 -1.75
C LYS A 149 -14.72 34.26 -0.63
N GLN A 150 -13.61 33.59 -0.93
CA GLN A 150 -12.69 33.00 0.05
C GLN A 150 -11.29 33.64 0.06
N GLY A 151 -11.08 34.70 -0.72
CA GLY A 151 -9.78 35.36 -0.86
C GLY A 151 -9.81 36.83 -0.45
N PHE A 152 -9.53 37.69 -1.41
CA PHE A 152 -9.45 39.14 -1.28
C PHE A 152 -9.66 39.80 -2.66
N GLU A 153 -9.89 41.12 -2.68
CA GLU A 153 -9.94 41.88 -3.94
C GLU A 153 -8.55 41.97 -4.58
N ILE A 154 -8.44 41.59 -5.86
CA ILE A 154 -7.18 41.60 -6.60
C ILE A 154 -7.16 42.79 -7.55
N THR A 155 -6.15 43.64 -7.39
CA THR A 155 -5.82 44.78 -8.26
C THR A 155 -4.48 44.57 -8.97
N TYR A 156 -4.26 45.32 -10.04
CA TYR A 156 -3.03 45.35 -10.82
C TYR A 156 -2.82 46.74 -11.41
N GLU A 157 -1.57 47.09 -11.73
CA GLU A 157 -1.26 48.35 -12.42
C GLU A 157 -1.35 48.16 -13.93
N ALA A 158 -1.81 49.18 -14.65
CA ALA A 158 -2.09 49.06 -16.08
C ALA A 158 -0.84 48.72 -16.94
N ASN A 159 0.34 49.18 -16.50
CA ASN A 159 1.61 49.07 -17.22
C ASN A 159 2.47 47.84 -16.83
N GLU A 160 1.92 46.89 -16.06
CA GLU A 160 2.69 45.77 -15.50
C GLU A 160 3.19 44.77 -16.58
N TRP A 161 2.64 44.82 -17.80
CA TRP A 161 2.98 43.95 -18.93
C TRP A 161 3.63 44.69 -20.13
N ASP A 162 4.00 45.96 -19.95
CA ASP A 162 4.65 46.79 -20.98
C ASP A 162 5.98 46.17 -21.46
N ASP A 163 6.87 45.84 -20.53
CA ASP A 163 8.20 45.26 -20.82
C ASP A 163 8.16 43.79 -21.26
N GLU A 164 7.17 43.03 -20.79
CA GLU A 164 6.97 41.62 -21.15
C GLU A 164 5.47 41.27 -21.09
N PRO A 165 4.88 40.75 -22.19
CA PRO A 165 3.46 40.42 -22.24
C PRO A 165 3.13 39.14 -21.47
N LEU A 166 1.93 39.08 -20.89
CA LEU A 166 1.43 37.91 -20.16
C LEU A 166 1.25 36.71 -21.11
N GLN A 167 1.91 35.59 -20.82
CA GLN A 167 1.75 34.35 -21.59
C GLN A 167 0.64 33.50 -20.96
N VAL A 168 -0.49 33.33 -21.66
CA VAL A 168 -1.67 32.59 -21.16
C VAL A 168 -1.81 31.25 -21.88
N PHE A 169 -1.65 30.17 -21.11
CA PHE A 169 -1.77 28.79 -21.55
C PHE A 169 -3.13 28.23 -21.11
N VAL A 170 -4.10 28.23 -22.03
CA VAL A 170 -5.42 27.64 -21.80
C VAL A 170 -5.36 26.14 -22.07
N VAL A 171 -5.69 25.30 -21.10
CA VAL A 171 -5.50 23.84 -21.14
C VAL A 171 -6.84 23.11 -21.10
N PRO A 172 -7.41 22.70 -22.25
CA PRO A 172 -8.65 21.92 -22.31
C PRO A 172 -8.52 20.54 -21.66
N HIS A 173 -9.49 20.18 -20.82
CA HIS A 173 -9.56 18.87 -20.14
C HIS A 173 -11.00 18.40 -19.96
N SER A 174 -11.16 17.14 -19.55
CA SER A 174 -12.43 16.56 -19.13
C SER A 174 -12.16 15.62 -17.97
N HIS A 175 -12.71 15.91 -16.79
CA HIS A 175 -12.58 15.02 -15.63
C HIS A 175 -13.52 13.83 -15.79
N ASN A 176 -13.03 12.59 -15.65
CA ASN A 176 -13.78 11.37 -15.98
C ASN A 176 -13.63 10.33 -14.89
N ASP A 177 -14.56 10.32 -13.93
CA ASP A 177 -14.57 9.40 -12.80
C ASP A 177 -14.70 7.93 -13.26
N PRO A 178 -13.75 7.05 -12.92
CA PRO A 178 -13.84 5.60 -13.17
C PRO A 178 -14.88 4.88 -12.28
N GLY A 179 -15.99 5.55 -12.01
CA GLY A 179 -17.12 5.16 -11.16
C GLY A 179 -17.38 6.19 -10.05
N TRP A 180 -18.61 6.68 -9.95
CA TRP A 180 -19.04 7.65 -8.92
C TRP A 180 -20.57 7.63 -8.80
N ILE A 181 -21.27 8.45 -9.60
CA ILE A 181 -22.74 8.44 -9.72
C ILE A 181 -23.23 7.33 -10.66
N LYS A 182 -22.36 6.89 -11.60
CA LYS A 182 -22.56 5.73 -12.48
C LYS A 182 -21.37 4.76 -12.31
N THR A 183 -21.51 3.52 -12.78
CA THR A 183 -20.38 2.56 -12.83
C THR A 183 -19.39 2.93 -13.93
N PHE A 184 -18.15 2.42 -13.85
CA PHE A 184 -17.12 2.58 -14.88
C PHE A 184 -17.65 2.29 -16.29
N ASP A 185 -18.21 1.10 -16.51
CA ASP A 185 -18.77 0.70 -17.81
C ASP A 185 -19.97 1.55 -18.24
N LYS A 186 -20.75 2.11 -17.30
CA LYS A 186 -21.87 2.98 -17.62
C LYS A 186 -21.44 4.40 -17.98
N TYR A 187 -20.45 4.98 -17.30
CA TYR A 187 -19.83 6.24 -17.76
C TYR A 187 -19.19 6.07 -19.14
N TYR A 188 -18.48 4.96 -19.35
CA TYR A 188 -17.89 4.64 -20.66
C TYR A 188 -18.94 4.68 -21.78
N ASN A 189 -20.03 3.93 -21.61
CA ASN A 189 -21.08 3.80 -22.61
C ASN A 189 -21.92 5.09 -22.78
N ASP A 190 -22.29 5.77 -21.69
CA ASP A 190 -23.16 6.94 -21.73
C ASP A 190 -22.43 8.21 -22.24
N GLN A 191 -21.13 8.36 -21.96
CA GLN A 191 -20.39 9.63 -22.09
C GLN A 191 -18.96 9.45 -22.61
N THR A 192 -18.10 8.69 -21.90
CA THR A 192 -16.64 8.75 -22.09
C THR A 192 -16.20 8.29 -23.49
N GLN A 193 -16.83 7.26 -24.05
CA GLN A 193 -16.54 6.83 -25.43
C GLN A 193 -16.81 7.95 -26.46
N HIS A 194 -17.79 8.81 -26.21
CA HIS A 194 -18.12 9.92 -27.11
C HIS A 194 -17.07 11.04 -27.01
N ILE A 195 -16.51 11.28 -25.81
CA ILE A 195 -15.42 12.25 -25.62
C ILE A 195 -14.22 11.85 -26.48
N PHE A 196 -13.77 10.58 -26.44
CA PHE A 196 -12.66 10.11 -27.30
C PHE A 196 -12.99 10.13 -28.79
N ASN A 197 -14.18 9.66 -29.21
CA ASN A 197 -14.56 9.70 -30.63
C ASN A 197 -14.63 11.15 -31.16
N ASN A 198 -15.12 12.10 -30.36
CA ASN A 198 -15.08 13.52 -30.71
C ASN A 198 -13.63 14.05 -30.73
N MET A 199 -12.80 13.70 -29.75
CA MET A 199 -11.40 14.14 -29.61
C MET A 199 -10.57 13.81 -30.85
N VAL A 200 -10.67 12.57 -31.35
CA VAL A 200 -9.96 12.14 -32.57
C VAL A 200 -10.36 12.98 -33.78
N ALA A 201 -11.65 13.27 -33.95
CA ALA A 201 -12.13 14.11 -35.06
C ALA A 201 -11.75 15.59 -34.87
N LYS A 202 -11.98 16.13 -33.67
CA LYS A 202 -11.96 17.58 -33.40
C LYS A 202 -10.58 18.15 -33.11
N LEU A 203 -9.61 17.38 -32.61
CA LEU A 203 -8.22 17.86 -32.57
C LEU A 203 -7.58 17.86 -33.97
N ALA A 204 -8.02 16.97 -34.87
CA ALA A 204 -7.50 16.90 -36.24
C ALA A 204 -7.97 18.06 -37.16
N GLU A 205 -9.01 18.81 -36.79
CA GLU A 205 -9.54 19.94 -37.57
C GLU A 205 -8.63 21.18 -37.58
N ASP A 206 -7.83 21.41 -36.53
CA ASP A 206 -6.92 22.56 -36.43
C ASP A 206 -5.71 22.19 -35.53
N PRO A 207 -4.46 22.26 -36.03
CA PRO A 207 -3.26 21.86 -35.28
C PRO A 207 -2.97 22.73 -34.05
N ARG A 208 -3.62 23.90 -33.92
CA ARG A 208 -3.54 24.74 -32.71
C ARG A 208 -4.29 24.15 -31.53
N ARG A 209 -5.23 23.21 -31.74
CA ARG A 209 -6.05 22.62 -30.67
C ARG A 209 -5.24 21.66 -29.82
N LYS A 210 -5.36 21.78 -28.49
CA LYS A 210 -4.63 21.01 -27.47
C LYS A 210 -5.59 20.42 -26.44
N PHE A 211 -5.27 19.26 -25.87
CA PHE A 211 -6.06 18.62 -24.82
C PHE A 211 -5.16 17.84 -23.84
N ILE A 212 -5.63 17.59 -22.62
CA ILE A 212 -4.98 16.67 -21.67
C ILE A 212 -5.91 15.53 -21.24
N TRP A 213 -5.35 14.34 -21.02
CA TRP A 213 -6.09 13.17 -20.49
C TRP A 213 -5.33 12.50 -19.34
N SER A 214 -6.05 12.03 -18.32
CA SER A 214 -5.50 11.47 -17.09
C SER A 214 -5.76 9.97 -16.94
N GLU A 215 -7.01 9.53 -16.99
CA GLU A 215 -7.43 8.18 -16.58
C GLU A 215 -7.14 7.13 -17.67
N VAL A 216 -6.02 6.39 -17.53
CA VAL A 216 -5.63 5.38 -18.53
C VAL A 216 -6.61 4.21 -18.57
N SER A 217 -7.33 3.91 -17.48
CA SER A 217 -8.40 2.88 -17.48
C SER A 217 -9.45 3.10 -18.57
N PHE A 218 -9.97 4.32 -18.72
CA PHE A 218 -10.92 4.66 -19.78
C PHE A 218 -10.29 4.69 -21.17
N PHE A 219 -9.05 5.19 -21.28
CA PHE A 219 -8.34 5.24 -22.55
C PHE A 219 -8.07 3.83 -23.10
N ALA A 220 -7.63 2.91 -22.23
CA ALA A 220 -7.42 1.51 -22.54
C ALA A 220 -8.72 0.83 -23.02
N LYS A 221 -9.82 1.04 -22.27
CA LYS A 221 -11.14 0.51 -22.65
C LYS A 221 -11.64 1.05 -23.99
N TRP A 222 -11.38 2.33 -24.29
CA TRP A 222 -11.69 2.90 -25.60
C TRP A 222 -10.86 2.24 -26.70
N TRP A 223 -9.54 2.16 -26.49
CA TRP A 223 -8.57 1.61 -27.44
C TRP A 223 -8.88 0.17 -27.83
N GLU A 224 -9.29 -0.67 -26.87
CA GLU A 224 -9.74 -2.06 -27.08
C GLU A 224 -10.97 -2.17 -28.01
N SER A 225 -11.76 -1.10 -28.16
CA SER A 225 -12.94 -1.03 -29.05
C SER A 225 -12.75 -0.15 -30.30
N ALA A 226 -11.63 0.58 -30.38
CA ALA A 226 -11.33 1.49 -31.47
C ALA A 226 -10.75 0.73 -32.67
N ASP A 227 -11.19 1.08 -33.88
CA ASP A 227 -10.58 0.57 -35.11
C ASP A 227 -9.15 1.13 -35.31
N VAL A 228 -8.38 0.45 -36.17
CA VAL A 228 -6.95 0.78 -36.41
C VAL A 228 -6.77 2.20 -36.93
N HIS A 229 -7.73 2.77 -37.68
CA HIS A 229 -7.63 4.15 -38.16
C HIS A 229 -7.82 5.15 -37.04
N LYS A 230 -8.76 4.93 -36.10
CA LYS A 230 -8.91 5.73 -34.89
C LYS A 230 -7.71 5.60 -33.94
N GLN A 231 -7.18 4.38 -33.77
CA GLN A 231 -5.98 4.13 -32.96
C GLN A 231 -4.78 4.92 -33.51
N GLU A 232 -4.53 4.86 -34.82
CA GLU A 232 -3.42 5.60 -35.45
C GLU A 232 -3.65 7.12 -35.46
N ALA A 233 -4.89 7.58 -35.69
CA ALA A 233 -5.22 9.01 -35.58
C ALA A 233 -5.00 9.53 -34.14
N MET A 234 -5.40 8.77 -33.12
CA MET A 234 -5.15 9.10 -31.71
C MET A 234 -3.64 9.11 -31.41
N ARG A 235 -2.89 8.10 -31.87
CA ARG A 235 -1.41 8.05 -31.75
C ARG A 235 -0.77 9.28 -32.38
N LYS A 236 -1.20 9.69 -33.58
CA LYS A 236 -0.71 10.89 -34.27
C LYS A 236 -0.97 12.17 -33.46
N LEU A 237 -2.13 12.32 -32.83
CA LEU A 237 -2.46 13.48 -31.97
C LEU A 237 -1.58 13.56 -30.71
N ILE A 238 -1.19 12.41 -30.16
CA ILE A 238 -0.27 12.35 -29.02
C ILE A 238 1.16 12.67 -29.47
N LEU A 239 1.62 12.08 -30.58
CA LEU A 239 2.97 12.33 -31.12
C LEU A 239 3.15 13.75 -31.69
N SER A 240 2.08 14.43 -32.11
CA SER A 240 2.12 15.86 -32.47
C SER A 240 2.05 16.79 -31.25
N GLY A 241 1.87 16.27 -30.04
CA GLY A 241 1.68 17.06 -28.82
C GLY A 241 0.36 17.84 -28.79
N GLN A 242 -0.65 17.43 -29.57
CA GLN A 242 -2.01 17.95 -29.45
C GLN A 242 -2.81 17.28 -28.32
N LEU A 243 -2.44 16.07 -27.93
CA LEU A 243 -2.95 15.39 -26.74
C LEU A 243 -1.79 15.00 -25.81
N GLU A 244 -1.79 15.48 -24.57
CA GLU A 244 -0.86 15.02 -23.54
C GLU A 244 -1.53 14.05 -22.56
N MET A 245 -0.85 12.93 -22.28
CA MET A 245 -1.19 12.04 -21.18
C MET A 245 -0.54 12.58 -19.88
N VAL A 246 -1.34 13.12 -18.98
CA VAL A 246 -0.91 13.67 -17.68
C VAL A 246 -1.11 12.64 -16.56
N THR A 247 -0.17 12.56 -15.61
CA THR A 247 -0.05 11.48 -14.61
C THR A 247 0.18 10.07 -15.20
N GLY A 248 -0.71 9.60 -16.08
CA GLY A 248 -0.71 8.29 -16.73
C GLY A 248 -1.01 7.12 -15.80
N GLY A 249 -1.59 7.38 -14.62
CA GLY A 249 -2.11 6.33 -13.75
C GLY A 249 -3.32 5.62 -14.37
N TRP A 250 -3.60 4.40 -13.92
CA TRP A 250 -4.85 3.72 -14.27
C TRP A 250 -6.08 4.57 -13.85
N VAL A 251 -5.96 5.27 -12.73
CA VAL A 251 -6.93 6.24 -12.21
C VAL A 251 -6.23 7.46 -11.62
N MET A 252 -6.95 8.57 -11.46
CA MET A 252 -6.57 9.61 -10.50
C MET A 252 -6.91 9.08 -9.08
N THR A 253 -5.88 8.59 -8.38
CA THR A 253 -6.01 7.92 -7.08
C THR A 253 -6.40 8.89 -5.95
N ASP A 254 -7.11 8.39 -4.94
CA ASP A 254 -7.15 9.02 -3.62
C ASP A 254 -5.72 9.14 -3.05
N GLU A 255 -5.51 10.15 -2.21
CA GLU A 255 -4.25 10.44 -1.54
C GLU A 255 -4.34 10.27 -0.01
N ALA A 256 -5.52 10.02 0.56
CA ALA A 256 -5.72 9.83 2.01
C ALA A 256 -5.75 8.35 2.44
N ASN A 257 -6.62 7.54 1.82
CA ASN A 257 -6.87 6.15 2.21
C ASN A 257 -6.04 5.16 1.40
N ALA A 258 -5.65 5.51 0.17
CA ALA A 258 -4.85 4.65 -0.70
C ALA A 258 -3.52 4.31 -0.03
N HIS A 259 -3.14 3.04 -0.05
CA HIS A 259 -1.86 2.58 0.45
C HIS A 259 -0.82 2.59 -0.66
N TYR A 260 0.43 2.89 -0.32
CA TYR A 260 1.48 3.19 -1.29
C TYR A 260 1.81 2.01 -2.21
N PHE A 261 1.53 0.77 -1.83
CA PHE A 261 1.61 -0.39 -2.73
C PHE A 261 0.61 -0.24 -3.89
N ALA A 262 -0.68 -0.08 -3.61
CA ALA A 262 -1.70 0.10 -4.65
C ALA A 262 -1.54 1.40 -5.46
N MET A 263 -1.10 2.50 -4.82
CA MET A 263 -0.77 3.75 -5.52
C MET A 263 0.35 3.56 -6.57
N ILE A 264 1.35 2.73 -6.25
CA ILE A 264 2.43 2.35 -7.16
C ILE A 264 1.91 1.39 -8.24
N ASP A 265 1.14 0.37 -7.87
CA ASP A 265 0.77 -0.68 -8.84
C ASP A 265 -0.18 -0.17 -9.93
N GLN A 266 -1.13 0.71 -9.57
CA GLN A 266 -2.01 1.39 -10.54
C GLN A 266 -1.24 2.35 -11.47
N LEU A 267 -0.18 2.98 -10.97
CA LEU A 267 0.70 3.85 -11.76
C LEU A 267 1.53 3.01 -12.74
N ILE A 268 2.01 1.83 -12.30
CA ILE A 268 2.75 0.88 -13.14
C ILE A 268 1.85 0.28 -14.23
N GLU A 269 0.60 -0.12 -13.93
CA GLU A 269 -0.31 -0.67 -14.95
C GLU A 269 -0.63 0.40 -16.01
N GLY A 270 -0.92 1.65 -15.60
CA GLY A 270 -1.12 2.77 -16.51
C GLY A 270 0.11 3.10 -17.38
N HIS A 271 1.29 3.24 -16.77
CA HIS A 271 2.54 3.51 -17.49
C HIS A 271 2.95 2.36 -18.42
N GLN A 272 2.81 1.09 -18.00
CA GLN A 272 3.06 -0.07 -18.86
C GLN A 272 2.09 -0.14 -20.04
N TRP A 273 0.83 0.26 -19.86
CA TRP A 273 -0.13 0.34 -20.95
C TRP A 273 0.24 1.44 -21.96
N LEU A 274 0.60 2.64 -21.50
CA LEU A 274 0.99 3.76 -22.36
C LEU A 274 2.28 3.47 -23.14
N GLU A 275 3.32 2.99 -22.47
CA GLU A 275 4.60 2.62 -23.08
C GLU A 275 4.38 1.55 -24.18
N LYS A 276 3.56 0.52 -23.91
CA LYS A 276 3.31 -0.60 -24.83
C LYS A 276 2.48 -0.22 -26.07
N ASN A 277 1.43 0.59 -25.91
CA ASN A 277 0.48 0.86 -27.00
C ASN A 277 0.81 2.13 -27.80
N LEU A 278 1.48 3.10 -27.16
CA LEU A 278 1.72 4.44 -27.70
C LEU A 278 3.21 4.82 -27.74
N GLY A 279 4.06 4.21 -26.90
CA GLY A 279 5.48 4.57 -26.79
C GLY A 279 5.70 5.92 -26.09
N VAL A 280 4.87 6.26 -25.09
CA VAL A 280 4.92 7.55 -24.39
C VAL A 280 4.96 7.41 -22.88
N THR A 281 5.80 8.23 -22.24
CA THR A 281 5.88 8.39 -20.79
C THR A 281 5.34 9.78 -20.38
N PRO A 282 4.42 9.90 -19.41
CA PRO A 282 3.97 11.19 -18.87
C PRO A 282 5.12 12.04 -18.32
N ARG A 283 4.98 13.36 -18.39
CA ARG A 283 6.00 14.33 -17.92
C ARG A 283 5.54 15.22 -16.76
N SER A 284 4.23 15.38 -16.64
CA SER A 284 3.55 16.28 -15.70
C SER A 284 2.43 15.52 -14.97
N GLY A 285 2.34 15.70 -13.66
CA GLY A 285 1.26 15.17 -12.82
C GLY A 285 0.04 16.10 -12.76
N TRP A 286 -1.14 15.52 -12.66
CA TRP A 286 -2.43 16.20 -12.61
C TRP A 286 -3.34 15.49 -11.61
N ALA A 287 -3.66 16.18 -10.51
CA ALA A 287 -4.51 15.68 -9.42
C ALA A 287 -5.50 16.77 -9.00
N VAL A 288 -6.60 16.92 -9.74
CA VAL A 288 -7.58 18.00 -9.48
C VAL A 288 -8.67 17.66 -8.47
N ASP A 289 -8.95 16.37 -8.25
CA ASP A 289 -10.09 15.94 -7.43
C ASP A 289 -9.82 15.13 -6.14
N PRO A 290 -8.65 14.53 -5.84
CA PRO A 290 -8.40 13.92 -4.52
C PRO A 290 -8.66 14.91 -3.38
N PHE A 291 -9.41 14.52 -2.34
CA PHE A 291 -10.00 15.45 -1.36
C PHE A 291 -9.01 15.93 -0.28
N GLY A 292 -7.93 16.57 -0.71
CA GLY A 292 -6.70 16.82 0.04
C GLY A 292 -5.56 15.98 -0.50
N HIS A 293 -4.34 16.50 -0.39
CA HIS A 293 -3.16 15.95 -1.07
C HIS A 293 -2.05 15.55 -0.11
N SER A 294 -1.38 14.44 -0.42
CA SER A 294 -0.37 13.77 0.41
C SER A 294 1.04 14.01 -0.12
N ALA A 295 2.00 14.24 0.78
CA ALA A 295 3.41 14.29 0.44
C ALA A 295 3.94 12.99 -0.23
N THR A 296 3.22 11.86 -0.14
CA THR A 296 3.61 10.62 -0.82
C THR A 296 3.51 10.75 -2.35
N MET A 297 2.53 11.47 -2.88
CA MET A 297 2.30 11.60 -4.33
C MET A 297 3.50 12.25 -5.08
N PRO A 298 4.00 13.45 -4.72
CA PRO A 298 5.15 14.06 -5.40
C PRO A 298 6.39 13.15 -5.36
N TYR A 299 6.60 12.39 -4.28
CA TYR A 299 7.70 11.44 -4.19
C TYR A 299 7.57 10.29 -5.20
N LEU A 300 6.38 9.68 -5.32
CA LEU A 300 6.14 8.61 -6.29
C LEU A 300 6.28 9.11 -7.75
N LEU A 301 5.74 10.30 -8.05
CA LEU A 301 5.87 10.92 -9.37
C LEU A 301 7.33 11.28 -9.72
N ASN A 302 8.09 11.86 -8.76
CA ASN A 302 9.52 12.13 -8.93
C ASN A 302 10.31 10.84 -9.25
N ARG A 303 10.01 9.73 -8.56
CA ARG A 303 10.61 8.42 -8.82
C ARG A 303 10.14 7.77 -10.13
N ALA A 304 9.02 8.22 -10.69
CA ALA A 304 8.55 7.88 -12.04
C ALA A 304 9.08 8.85 -13.13
N ASN A 305 10.08 9.68 -12.83
CA ASN A 305 10.69 10.66 -13.74
C ASN A 305 9.72 11.76 -14.25
N ILE A 306 8.64 12.01 -13.52
CA ILE A 306 7.78 13.19 -13.69
C ILE A 306 8.43 14.35 -12.93
N SER A 307 8.48 15.53 -13.56
CA SER A 307 9.25 16.69 -13.06
C SER A 307 8.43 17.73 -12.32
N SER A 308 7.13 17.79 -12.64
CA SER A 308 6.20 18.84 -12.22
C SER A 308 4.82 18.24 -11.99
N MET A 309 4.02 18.81 -11.09
CA MET A 309 2.64 18.36 -10.84
C MET A 309 1.68 19.52 -10.51
N LEU A 310 0.39 19.29 -10.70
CA LEU A 310 -0.68 20.21 -10.30
C LEU A 310 -1.61 19.57 -9.26
N ILE A 311 -2.01 20.37 -8.27
CA ILE A 311 -3.00 20.05 -7.22
C ILE A 311 -4.10 21.12 -7.12
N GLN A 312 -5.27 20.75 -6.58
CA GLN A 312 -6.41 21.68 -6.47
C GLN A 312 -7.13 21.65 -5.12
N ARG A 313 -7.50 20.50 -4.54
CA ARG A 313 -8.36 20.46 -3.34
C ARG A 313 -7.57 20.65 -2.05
N VAL A 314 -7.12 21.89 -1.86
CA VAL A 314 -6.44 22.38 -0.65
C VAL A 314 -7.36 23.35 0.08
N HIS A 315 -7.30 23.35 1.42
CA HIS A 315 -8.14 24.17 2.30
C HIS A 315 -8.14 25.65 1.89
N TYR A 316 -9.31 26.27 1.82
CA TYR A 316 -9.48 27.63 1.27
C TYR A 316 -8.61 28.70 1.96
N SER A 317 -8.49 28.71 3.29
CA SER A 317 -7.58 29.61 4.02
C SER A 317 -6.08 29.45 3.65
N ILE A 318 -5.65 28.24 3.26
CA ILE A 318 -4.27 28.00 2.77
C ILE A 318 -4.11 28.60 1.37
N LYS A 319 -5.09 28.37 0.47
CA LYS A 319 -5.13 29.03 -0.86
C LYS A 319 -5.08 30.55 -0.74
N LYS A 320 -5.89 31.15 0.16
CA LYS A 320 -5.90 32.60 0.48
C LYS A 320 -4.52 33.09 0.89
N HIS A 321 -3.86 32.39 1.81
CA HIS A 321 -2.53 32.74 2.30
C HIS A 321 -1.45 32.61 1.21
N PHE A 322 -1.39 31.49 0.50
CA PHE A 322 -0.40 31.26 -0.55
C PHE A 322 -0.62 32.18 -1.76
N ALA A 323 -1.86 32.55 -2.08
CA ALA A 323 -2.15 33.59 -3.07
C ALA A 323 -1.60 34.96 -2.64
N ALA A 324 -1.79 35.34 -1.37
CA ALA A 324 -1.28 36.60 -0.82
C ALA A 324 0.26 36.65 -0.75
N THR A 325 0.93 35.53 -0.52
CA THR A 325 2.41 35.45 -0.48
C THR A 325 3.06 35.01 -1.79
N ARG A 326 2.28 34.84 -2.87
CA ARG A 326 2.71 34.23 -4.15
C ARG A 326 3.47 32.91 -3.96
N SER A 327 2.95 32.05 -3.10
CA SER A 327 3.50 30.73 -2.75
C SER A 327 2.63 29.56 -3.24
N LEU A 328 1.76 29.82 -4.23
CA LEU A 328 0.96 28.78 -4.89
C LEU A 328 1.80 27.85 -5.77
N GLU A 329 3.00 28.26 -6.15
CA GLU A 329 3.98 27.43 -6.85
C GLU A 329 5.20 27.21 -5.95
N PHE A 330 5.61 25.96 -5.77
CA PHE A 330 6.64 25.57 -4.79
C PHE A 330 7.34 24.26 -5.16
N MET A 331 8.58 24.07 -4.68
CA MET A 331 9.21 22.75 -4.68
C MET A 331 8.69 21.94 -3.50
N TRP A 332 7.85 20.95 -3.74
CA TRP A 332 7.32 20.08 -2.69
C TRP A 332 8.38 19.00 -2.35
N ARG A 333 8.89 19.02 -1.12
CA ARG A 333 9.97 18.16 -0.62
C ARG A 333 9.47 17.25 0.52
N GLN A 334 9.99 16.03 0.59
CA GLN A 334 9.72 15.14 1.74
C GLN A 334 10.33 15.70 3.03
N THR A 335 9.64 15.56 4.15
CA THR A 335 10.05 16.19 5.43
C THR A 335 11.43 15.73 5.94
N TRP A 336 11.89 14.53 5.56
CA TRP A 336 13.22 13.99 5.88
C TRP A 336 14.30 14.22 4.83
N ASP A 337 13.99 14.80 3.67
CA ASP A 337 14.98 15.05 2.62
C ASP A 337 15.71 16.36 2.90
N ILE A 338 17.04 16.30 2.86
CA ILE A 338 17.96 17.41 3.17
C ILE A 338 18.79 17.77 1.92
N GLU A 339 18.83 16.89 0.92
CA GLU A 339 19.70 17.00 -0.27
C GLU A 339 18.90 17.32 -1.54
N SER A 340 17.62 17.71 -1.42
CA SER A 340 16.69 18.07 -2.51
C SER A 340 16.41 16.96 -3.54
N GLY A 341 16.81 15.72 -3.25
CA GLY A 341 16.65 14.55 -4.11
C GLY A 341 15.22 13.98 -4.17
N THR A 342 14.24 14.71 -3.64
CA THR A 342 12.80 14.39 -3.68
C THR A 342 11.93 15.55 -4.15
N ASP A 343 12.53 16.68 -4.52
CA ASP A 343 11.80 17.90 -4.91
C ASP A 343 10.94 17.67 -6.17
N MET A 344 9.72 18.20 -6.13
CA MET A 344 8.74 18.18 -7.22
C MET A 344 8.20 19.60 -7.40
N PHE A 345 8.26 20.17 -8.61
CA PHE A 345 7.66 21.49 -8.85
C PHE A 345 6.13 21.36 -8.84
N CYS A 346 5.47 21.94 -7.85
CA CYS A 346 4.04 21.81 -7.63
C CYS A 346 3.33 23.15 -7.88
N HIS A 347 2.28 23.11 -8.71
CA HIS A 347 1.34 24.23 -8.89
C HIS A 347 0.04 23.93 -8.14
N MET A 348 -0.27 24.74 -7.12
CA MET A 348 -1.57 24.75 -6.45
C MET A 348 -2.51 25.73 -7.16
N MET A 349 -3.62 25.24 -7.70
CA MET A 349 -4.65 26.11 -8.27
C MET A 349 -5.26 27.04 -7.18
N PRO A 350 -5.55 28.32 -7.48
CA PRO A 350 -5.86 29.32 -6.44
C PRO A 350 -7.30 29.29 -5.90
N PHE A 351 -8.25 28.78 -6.68
CA PHE A 351 -9.69 29.01 -6.46
C PHE A 351 -10.45 27.74 -6.02
N TYR A 352 -11.77 27.88 -5.80
CA TYR A 352 -12.62 26.88 -5.15
C TYR A 352 -12.71 25.53 -5.87
N SER A 353 -12.69 25.52 -7.21
CA SER A 353 -12.98 24.35 -8.05
C SER A 353 -12.13 24.36 -9.34
N TYR A 354 -12.15 23.26 -10.10
CA TYR A 354 -11.51 23.12 -11.42
C TYR A 354 -12.48 23.34 -12.59
N ASP A 355 -13.75 23.65 -12.34
CA ASP A 355 -14.71 24.01 -13.39
C ASP A 355 -14.40 25.41 -13.97
N VAL A 356 -14.72 25.63 -15.26
CA VAL A 356 -14.44 26.89 -15.98
C VAL A 356 -14.77 28.19 -15.20
N PRO A 357 -15.90 28.30 -14.47
CA PRO A 357 -16.18 29.43 -13.58
C PRO A 357 -15.09 29.73 -12.54
N HIS A 358 -14.34 28.74 -12.07
CA HIS A 358 -13.30 28.90 -11.05
C HIS A 358 -11.88 28.70 -11.58
N THR A 359 -11.67 28.68 -12.91
CA THR A 359 -10.33 28.54 -13.50
C THR A 359 -9.82 29.79 -14.22
N CYS A 360 -10.70 30.64 -14.75
CA CYS A 360 -10.27 31.80 -15.55
C CYS A 360 -9.70 32.95 -14.68
N GLY A 361 -10.23 33.16 -13.48
CA GLY A 361 -9.94 34.31 -12.63
C GLY A 361 -10.85 34.37 -11.40
N PRO A 362 -10.79 35.47 -10.62
CA PRO A 362 -11.44 35.57 -9.31
C PRO A 362 -12.97 35.76 -9.31
N ASP A 363 -13.59 36.28 -10.38
CA ASP A 363 -15.05 36.45 -10.45
C ASP A 363 -15.72 35.34 -11.28
N PRO A 364 -16.33 34.32 -10.65
CA PRO A 364 -16.98 33.24 -11.38
C PRO A 364 -18.23 33.68 -12.15
N LYS A 365 -18.84 34.83 -11.82
CA LYS A 365 -19.88 35.45 -12.65
C LYS A 365 -19.32 35.93 -13.99
N ILE A 366 -18.04 36.30 -14.06
CA ILE A 366 -17.36 36.64 -15.32
C ILE A 366 -16.88 35.37 -16.02
N CYS A 367 -16.13 34.50 -15.33
CA CYS A 367 -15.58 33.29 -15.94
C CYS A 367 -16.63 32.33 -16.51
N CYS A 368 -17.81 32.21 -15.88
CA CYS A 368 -18.90 31.40 -16.42
C CYS A 368 -19.40 31.90 -17.80
N GLN A 369 -19.23 33.19 -18.12
CA GLN A 369 -19.54 33.75 -19.44
C GLN A 369 -18.54 33.36 -20.54
N PHE A 370 -17.49 32.61 -20.19
CA PHE A 370 -16.53 32.01 -21.11
C PHE A 370 -16.54 30.47 -21.02
N ASP A 371 -17.54 29.88 -20.35
CA ASP A 371 -17.91 28.49 -20.56
C ASP A 371 -18.94 28.40 -21.69
N PHE A 372 -18.49 28.14 -22.91
CA PHE A 372 -19.39 28.09 -24.06
C PHE A 372 -20.31 26.85 -24.09
N LYS A 373 -20.16 25.85 -23.19
CA LYS A 373 -21.17 24.79 -22.97
C LYS A 373 -22.46 25.37 -22.36
N ARG A 374 -22.39 26.55 -21.74
CA ARG A 374 -23.50 27.21 -21.03
C ARG A 374 -24.22 28.27 -21.88
N LEU A 375 -24.02 28.25 -23.21
CA LEU A 375 -24.71 29.12 -24.17
C LEU A 375 -26.24 28.95 -24.09
N PRO A 376 -27.04 30.03 -24.27
CA PRO A 376 -28.50 29.96 -24.25
C PRO A 376 -29.06 28.88 -25.18
N GLY A 377 -29.98 28.06 -24.67
CA GLY A 377 -30.48 26.84 -25.33
C GLY A 377 -29.77 25.55 -24.89
N SER A 378 -28.65 25.64 -24.15
CA SER A 378 -28.03 24.51 -23.46
C SER A 378 -28.87 24.02 -22.27
N ARG A 379 -28.56 22.81 -21.80
CA ARG A 379 -29.13 22.24 -20.55
C ARG A 379 -28.44 22.76 -19.29
N VAL A 380 -27.28 23.41 -19.42
CA VAL A 380 -26.50 23.95 -18.30
C VAL A 380 -26.46 25.47 -18.41
N ASN A 381 -26.72 26.16 -17.29
CA ASN A 381 -26.73 27.62 -17.21
C ASN A 381 -25.67 28.13 -16.22
N CYS A 382 -25.45 29.45 -16.18
CA CYS A 382 -24.60 30.09 -15.18
C CYS A 382 -25.39 30.40 -13.89
N PRO A 383 -24.99 29.87 -12.71
CA PRO A 383 -25.64 30.16 -11.42
C PRO A 383 -25.76 31.66 -11.10
N TRP A 384 -24.77 32.45 -11.53
CA TRP A 384 -24.72 33.91 -11.35
C TRP A 384 -25.61 34.70 -12.33
N LYS A 385 -26.52 34.04 -13.05
CA LYS A 385 -27.58 34.62 -13.91
C LYS A 385 -27.12 35.43 -15.13
N VAL A 386 -25.81 35.55 -15.38
CA VAL A 386 -25.26 36.13 -16.63
C VAL A 386 -24.78 34.98 -17.52
N PRO A 387 -25.41 34.73 -18.69
CA PRO A 387 -24.98 33.67 -19.60
C PRO A 387 -23.76 34.10 -20.44
N PRO A 388 -22.98 33.14 -20.97
CA PRO A 388 -22.02 33.39 -22.05
C PRO A 388 -22.71 33.93 -23.31
N ARG A 389 -21.95 34.69 -24.11
CA ARG A 389 -22.35 35.17 -25.45
C ARG A 389 -21.39 34.60 -26.48
N ALA A 390 -21.89 34.18 -27.64
CA ALA A 390 -21.04 33.77 -28.75
C ALA A 390 -20.17 34.94 -29.23
N ILE A 391 -18.91 34.65 -29.59
CA ILE A 391 -17.91 35.64 -29.95
C ILE A 391 -18.09 36.04 -31.42
N THR A 392 -18.45 37.29 -31.62
CA THR A 392 -18.67 37.90 -32.93
C THR A 392 -17.73 39.08 -33.07
N ASP A 393 -17.49 39.48 -34.32
CA ASP A 393 -16.46 40.48 -34.63
C ASP A 393 -16.89 41.87 -34.12
N ALA A 394 -18.19 42.05 -33.85
CA ALA A 394 -18.80 43.20 -33.18
C ALA A 394 -18.74 43.16 -31.63
N ASN A 395 -18.34 42.05 -30.99
CA ASN A 395 -18.19 41.95 -29.54
C ASN A 395 -16.81 41.48 -29.05
N VAL A 396 -15.96 40.95 -29.93
CA VAL A 396 -14.69 40.31 -29.56
C VAL A 396 -13.76 41.23 -28.75
N ALA A 397 -13.72 42.53 -29.04
CA ALA A 397 -12.94 43.50 -28.27
C ALA A 397 -13.41 43.64 -26.80
N GLU A 398 -14.72 43.79 -26.59
CA GLU A 398 -15.33 43.82 -25.25
C GLU A 398 -15.08 42.51 -24.50
N ARG A 399 -15.26 41.37 -25.19
CA ARG A 399 -15.10 40.05 -24.59
C ARG A 399 -13.64 39.71 -24.29
N ALA A 400 -12.69 40.15 -25.12
CA ALA A 400 -11.26 40.01 -24.89
C ALA A 400 -10.84 40.80 -23.65
N GLY A 401 -11.17 42.09 -23.56
CA GLY A 401 -10.84 42.92 -22.39
C GLY A 401 -11.43 42.38 -21.08
N VAL A 402 -12.68 41.92 -21.09
CA VAL A 402 -13.35 41.32 -19.92
C VAL A 402 -12.72 39.98 -19.49
N LEU A 403 -12.18 39.19 -20.42
CA LEU A 403 -11.45 37.96 -20.10
C LEU A 403 -10.03 38.25 -19.62
N LEU A 404 -9.36 39.21 -20.27
CA LEU A 404 -7.99 39.61 -19.96
C LEU A 404 -7.87 40.22 -18.56
N ASP A 405 -8.85 41.00 -18.10
CA ASP A 405 -8.93 41.45 -16.71
C ASP A 405 -8.87 40.30 -15.70
N GLN A 406 -9.55 39.18 -15.99
CA GLN A 406 -9.55 38.00 -15.14
C GLN A 406 -8.21 37.25 -15.19
N TYR A 407 -7.56 37.21 -16.35
CA TYR A 407 -6.20 36.66 -16.50
C TYR A 407 -5.14 37.53 -15.79
N HIS A 408 -5.23 38.85 -15.91
CA HIS A 408 -4.39 39.80 -15.17
C HIS A 408 -4.55 39.61 -13.67
N LYS A 409 -5.79 39.60 -13.15
CA LYS A 409 -6.05 39.31 -11.72
C LYS A 409 -5.52 37.95 -11.28
N LYS A 410 -5.66 36.91 -12.11
CA LYS A 410 -5.15 35.57 -11.76
C LYS A 410 -3.62 35.53 -11.72
N SER A 411 -2.92 36.21 -12.64
CA SER A 411 -1.45 36.19 -12.70
C SER A 411 -0.78 36.89 -11.50
N LYS A 412 -1.43 37.90 -10.89
CA LYS A 412 -0.95 38.56 -9.65
C LYS A 412 -0.73 37.62 -8.45
N LEU A 413 -1.32 36.42 -8.48
CA LEU A 413 -1.19 35.38 -7.45
C LEU A 413 0.05 34.49 -7.63
N PHE A 414 0.74 34.62 -8.76
CA PHE A 414 1.90 33.80 -9.16
C PHE A 414 3.17 34.65 -9.27
N ARG A 415 4.33 34.01 -9.46
CA ARG A 415 5.65 34.70 -9.51
C ARG A 415 6.10 35.08 -10.92
N SER A 416 5.66 34.35 -11.95
CA SER A 416 6.06 34.58 -13.34
C SER A 416 4.93 35.17 -14.19
N LYS A 417 5.28 35.77 -15.33
CA LYS A 417 4.33 36.23 -16.37
C LYS A 417 3.82 35.08 -17.26
N VAL A 418 3.69 33.88 -16.69
CA VAL A 418 3.21 32.66 -17.34
C VAL A 418 2.00 32.13 -16.55
N LEU A 419 0.84 32.06 -17.19
CA LEU A 419 -0.44 31.76 -16.55
C LEU A 419 -1.08 30.48 -17.09
N LEU A 420 -1.37 29.54 -16.20
CA LEU A 420 -2.17 28.35 -16.49
C LEU A 420 -3.67 28.64 -16.34
N VAL A 421 -4.49 28.26 -17.32
CA VAL A 421 -5.95 28.38 -17.29
C VAL A 421 -6.60 27.05 -17.73
N PRO A 422 -6.97 26.15 -16.81
CA PRO A 422 -7.71 24.94 -17.18
C PRO A 422 -9.08 25.28 -17.81
N LEU A 423 -9.45 24.55 -18.86
CA LEU A 423 -10.72 24.69 -19.56
C LEU A 423 -11.45 23.34 -19.57
N GLY A 424 -12.12 23.03 -18.47
CA GLY A 424 -12.84 21.78 -18.28
C GLY A 424 -13.83 21.82 -17.11
N ASP A 425 -14.38 20.65 -16.83
CA ASP A 425 -15.44 20.35 -15.86
C ASP A 425 -15.62 18.81 -15.89
N ASP A 426 -16.58 18.27 -15.15
CA ASP A 426 -16.90 16.83 -15.17
C ASP A 426 -17.50 16.40 -16.52
N PHE A 427 -16.99 15.30 -17.08
CA PHE A 427 -17.41 14.64 -18.33
C PHE A 427 -17.71 15.62 -19.49
N ARG A 428 -16.89 16.66 -19.62
CA ARG A 428 -16.94 17.62 -20.73
C ARG A 428 -16.54 17.00 -22.05
N TYR A 429 -16.83 17.72 -23.12
CA TYR A 429 -16.45 17.39 -24.50
C TYR A 429 -17.18 16.14 -25.05
N ASP A 430 -18.31 15.78 -24.44
CA ASP A 430 -19.13 14.59 -24.76
C ASP A 430 -20.03 14.76 -26.01
N LYS A 431 -20.11 15.98 -26.57
CA LYS A 431 -20.86 16.32 -27.79
C LYS A 431 -19.99 17.14 -28.74
N ALA A 432 -20.01 16.82 -30.04
CA ALA A 432 -19.21 17.52 -31.05
C ALA A 432 -19.46 19.05 -31.09
N LEU A 433 -20.72 19.48 -30.91
CA LEU A 433 -21.09 20.90 -30.82
C LEU A 433 -20.37 21.64 -29.67
N GLU A 434 -20.07 20.95 -28.56
CA GLU A 434 -19.34 21.54 -27.43
C GLU A 434 -17.87 21.80 -27.77
N TRP A 435 -17.22 20.92 -28.55
CA TRP A 435 -15.89 21.19 -29.09
C TRP A 435 -15.92 22.45 -29.94
N ASP A 436 -16.83 22.51 -30.91
CA ASP A 436 -16.96 23.66 -31.80
C ASP A 436 -17.25 24.97 -31.03
N GLN A 437 -18.16 24.92 -30.06
CA GLN A 437 -18.48 26.06 -29.20
C GLN A 437 -17.31 26.51 -28.33
N GLN A 438 -16.55 25.62 -27.71
CA GLN A 438 -15.39 26.04 -26.91
C GLN A 438 -14.26 26.54 -27.83
N TYR A 439 -13.83 25.74 -28.81
CA TYR A 439 -12.65 26.04 -29.63
C TYR A 439 -12.84 27.26 -30.53
N PHE A 440 -13.96 27.43 -31.24
CA PHE A 440 -14.12 28.58 -32.13
C PHE A 440 -14.23 29.91 -31.37
N ASN A 441 -14.90 29.93 -30.21
CA ASN A 441 -15.05 31.15 -29.41
C ASN A 441 -13.73 31.54 -28.73
N TYR A 442 -13.01 30.60 -28.12
CA TYR A 442 -11.67 30.88 -27.56
C TYR A 442 -10.66 31.25 -28.65
N GLN A 443 -10.67 30.59 -29.82
CA GLN A 443 -9.73 30.92 -30.88
C GLN A 443 -9.95 32.34 -31.44
N LYS A 444 -11.21 32.81 -31.56
CA LYS A 444 -11.48 34.22 -31.89
C LYS A 444 -10.93 35.20 -30.85
N LEU A 445 -11.04 34.87 -29.56
CA LEU A 445 -10.50 35.69 -28.48
C LEU A 445 -8.96 35.71 -28.53
N PHE A 446 -8.32 34.57 -28.78
CA PHE A 446 -6.86 34.48 -28.94
C PHE A 446 -6.37 35.23 -30.19
N ASP A 447 -6.99 35.01 -31.35
CA ASP A 447 -6.60 35.64 -32.61
C ASP A 447 -6.78 37.17 -32.54
N TYR A 448 -7.77 37.66 -31.79
CA TYR A 448 -7.92 39.09 -31.47
C TYR A 448 -6.83 39.58 -30.50
N MET A 449 -6.71 38.98 -29.31
CA MET A 449 -5.72 39.39 -28.29
C MET A 449 -4.27 39.37 -28.81
N ASN A 450 -3.91 38.36 -29.61
CA ASN A 450 -2.57 38.20 -30.16
C ASN A 450 -2.27 39.13 -31.35
N SER A 451 -3.27 39.80 -31.92
CA SER A 451 -3.12 40.76 -33.02
C SER A 451 -3.18 42.23 -32.58
N HIS A 452 -3.42 42.49 -31.29
CA HIS A 452 -3.49 43.81 -30.67
C HIS A 452 -2.37 43.94 -29.61
N PRO A 453 -1.15 44.37 -30.00
CA PRO A 453 0.01 44.39 -29.09
C PRO A 453 -0.21 45.23 -27.82
N GLU A 454 -1.06 46.24 -27.88
CA GLU A 454 -1.50 47.09 -26.77
C GLU A 454 -2.36 46.37 -25.73
N MET A 455 -2.72 45.09 -25.95
CA MET A 455 -3.27 44.22 -24.92
C MET A 455 -2.19 43.46 -24.12
N HIS A 456 -0.91 43.58 -24.48
CA HIS A 456 0.23 43.04 -23.72
C HIS A 456 0.09 41.57 -23.29
N VAL A 457 -0.46 40.72 -24.17
CA VAL A 457 -0.79 39.32 -23.89
C VAL A 457 -0.45 38.41 -25.07
N LYS A 458 -0.16 37.14 -24.78
CA LYS A 458 -0.03 36.04 -25.76
C LYS A 458 -0.82 34.84 -25.26
N ALA A 459 -2.02 34.65 -25.79
CA ALA A 459 -2.96 33.61 -25.36
C ALA A 459 -3.06 32.47 -26.40
N GLN A 460 -3.03 31.22 -25.94
CA GLN A 460 -3.10 30.04 -26.80
C GLN A 460 -3.66 28.81 -26.08
N PHE A 461 -4.13 27.82 -26.85
CA PHE A 461 -4.35 26.47 -26.32
C PHE A 461 -3.01 25.80 -26.02
N ALA A 462 -2.99 24.99 -24.97
CA ALA A 462 -1.79 24.42 -24.39
C ALA A 462 -2.03 23.02 -23.82
N THR A 463 -0.95 22.26 -23.64
CA THR A 463 -0.93 21.13 -22.70
C THR A 463 -0.32 21.54 -21.34
N LEU A 464 -0.29 20.62 -20.37
CA LEU A 464 0.26 20.92 -19.04
C LEU A 464 1.81 21.04 -19.08
N THR A 465 2.46 20.22 -19.90
CA THR A 465 3.89 20.31 -20.18
C THR A 465 4.26 21.60 -20.94
N ASP A 466 3.41 22.12 -21.83
CA ASP A 466 3.63 23.43 -22.47
C ASP A 466 3.74 24.55 -21.41
N TYR A 467 2.83 24.58 -20.43
CA TYR A 467 2.85 25.53 -19.31
C TYR A 467 4.12 25.41 -18.45
N PHE A 468 4.43 24.21 -17.93
CA PHE A 468 5.58 24.05 -17.05
C PHE A 468 6.90 24.38 -17.77
N ASN A 469 7.06 23.98 -19.03
CA ASN A 469 8.23 24.37 -19.84
C ASN A 469 8.36 25.89 -19.98
N ALA A 470 7.24 26.62 -20.13
CA ALA A 470 7.26 28.08 -20.18
C ALA A 470 7.66 28.71 -18.83
N VAL A 471 7.20 28.18 -17.69
CA VAL A 471 7.63 28.62 -16.36
C VAL A 471 9.14 28.39 -16.14
N TYR A 472 9.65 27.19 -16.45
CA TYR A 472 11.10 26.90 -16.35
C TYR A 472 11.93 27.83 -17.26
N LYS A 473 11.47 28.05 -18.50
CA LYS A 473 12.13 28.94 -19.47
C LYS A 473 12.14 30.40 -19.01
N ALA A 474 11.03 30.92 -18.48
CA ALA A 474 10.95 32.29 -17.96
C ALA A 474 11.91 32.52 -16.78
N ASN A 475 12.20 31.47 -16.01
CA ASN A 475 13.15 31.49 -14.90
C ASN A 475 14.59 31.06 -15.29
N GLY A 476 14.88 30.80 -16.56
CA GLY A 476 16.21 30.43 -17.06
C GLY A 476 16.75 29.07 -16.57
N VAL A 477 15.89 28.17 -16.08
CA VAL A 477 16.28 26.88 -15.48
C VAL A 477 15.82 25.67 -16.30
N ALA A 478 16.43 24.51 -16.05
CA ALA A 478 16.01 23.24 -16.66
C ALA A 478 14.83 22.61 -15.91
N PRO A 479 13.91 21.88 -16.57
CA PRO A 479 12.80 21.18 -15.91
C PRO A 479 13.23 20.28 -14.75
N GLY A 480 12.47 20.31 -13.64
CA GLY A 480 12.81 19.64 -12.38
C GLY A 480 13.85 20.38 -11.51
N THR A 481 14.46 21.47 -11.99
CA THR A 481 15.33 22.33 -11.18
C THR A 481 14.49 23.38 -10.46
N ARG A 482 14.79 23.67 -9.18
CA ARG A 482 14.18 24.78 -8.43
C ARG A 482 14.38 26.12 -9.18
N PRO A 483 13.31 26.83 -9.60
CA PRO A 483 13.45 28.18 -10.12
C PRO A 483 13.89 29.16 -9.02
N PRO A 484 14.63 30.24 -9.34
CA PRO A 484 14.98 31.28 -8.35
C PRO A 484 13.76 31.86 -7.66
N ASP A 485 13.87 32.21 -6.38
CA ASP A 485 12.81 32.79 -5.54
C ASP A 485 11.52 31.98 -5.35
N TYR A 486 11.35 30.81 -5.97
CA TYR A 486 10.23 29.89 -5.68
C TYR A 486 10.49 29.13 -4.37
N PRO A 487 9.54 29.08 -3.41
CA PRO A 487 9.76 28.46 -2.09
C PRO A 487 9.82 26.93 -2.13
N VAL A 488 10.53 26.33 -1.16
CA VAL A 488 10.44 24.89 -0.87
C VAL A 488 9.40 24.66 0.22
N LEU A 489 8.46 23.75 -0.02
CA LEU A 489 7.38 23.38 0.89
C LEU A 489 7.54 21.94 1.39
N SER A 490 7.14 21.70 2.65
CA SER A 490 7.15 20.37 3.26
C SER A 490 5.96 20.14 4.20
N GLY A 491 5.47 18.90 4.26
CA GLY A 491 4.20 18.52 4.90
C GLY A 491 3.12 18.23 3.85
N ASP A 492 1.87 18.11 4.30
CA ASP A 492 0.70 17.70 3.50
C ASP A 492 -0.45 18.71 3.58
N PHE A 493 -1.55 18.43 2.87
CA PHE A 493 -2.70 19.32 2.74
C PHE A 493 -4.01 18.73 3.31
N PHE A 494 -3.91 17.96 4.40
CA PHE A 494 -5.04 17.43 5.16
C PHE A 494 -5.25 18.18 6.49
N ALA A 495 -6.47 18.29 7.02
CA ALA A 495 -7.74 17.92 6.40
C ALA A 495 -8.23 19.02 5.43
N TYR A 496 -8.81 18.60 4.30
CA TYR A 496 -9.41 19.51 3.32
C TYR A 496 -10.75 20.06 3.82
N ALA A 497 -10.98 21.36 3.61
CA ALA A 497 -12.31 21.98 3.67
C ALA A 497 -12.50 22.85 2.43
N ASP A 498 -13.65 22.69 1.76
CA ASP A 498 -14.01 23.44 0.57
C ASP A 498 -14.66 24.78 0.90
N ARG A 499 -15.43 24.86 2.00
CA ARG A 499 -16.01 26.10 2.55
C ARG A 499 -16.33 25.99 4.04
N GLU A 500 -16.50 27.13 4.72
CA GLU A 500 -17.04 27.20 6.08
C GLU A 500 -16.31 26.23 7.05
N ASP A 501 -17.05 25.42 7.82
CA ASP A 501 -16.54 24.34 8.67
C ASP A 501 -16.69 22.94 8.02
N HIS A 502 -16.86 22.87 6.69
CA HIS A 502 -17.15 21.63 5.97
C HIS A 502 -15.86 20.86 5.68
N TYR A 503 -15.30 20.23 6.71
CA TYR A 503 -14.12 19.37 6.58
C TYR A 503 -14.49 18.00 6.01
N TRP A 504 -13.72 17.57 5.03
CA TRP A 504 -13.87 16.31 4.32
C TRP A 504 -13.08 15.22 5.06
N SER A 505 -13.35 15.05 6.35
CA SER A 505 -12.73 14.02 7.19
C SER A 505 -13.63 12.79 7.40
N GLY A 506 -14.87 12.81 6.88
CA GLY A 506 -15.79 11.69 6.93
C GLY A 506 -15.39 10.53 6.01
N TYR A 507 -14.89 10.84 4.81
CA TYR A 507 -14.49 9.82 3.83
C TYR A 507 -13.30 8.95 4.28
N TYR A 508 -12.55 9.38 5.30
CA TYR A 508 -11.50 8.58 5.94
C TYR A 508 -12.05 7.27 6.55
N THR A 509 -13.33 7.22 6.95
CA THR A 509 -13.98 5.99 7.46
C THR A 509 -15.15 5.52 6.59
N SER A 510 -15.75 6.35 5.73
CA SER A 510 -16.94 5.98 4.92
C SER A 510 -16.78 4.61 4.23
N ARG A 511 -17.76 3.71 4.44
CA ARG A 511 -17.79 2.33 3.90
C ARG A 511 -16.58 1.45 4.30
N PRO A 512 -16.29 1.27 5.60
CA PRO A 512 -15.04 0.67 6.07
C PRO A 512 -14.86 -0.79 5.64
N PHE A 513 -15.94 -1.53 5.41
CA PHE A 513 -15.92 -2.87 4.80
C PHE A 513 -15.05 -2.94 3.54
N TYR A 514 -15.19 -1.95 2.66
CA TYR A 514 -14.49 -1.93 1.37
C TYR A 514 -13.03 -1.47 1.51
N LYS A 515 -12.74 -0.56 2.46
CA LYS A 515 -11.37 -0.19 2.85
C LYS A 515 -10.59 -1.33 3.49
N ASN A 516 -11.28 -2.28 4.16
CA ASN A 516 -10.69 -3.52 4.67
C ASN A 516 -10.48 -4.55 3.54
N LEU A 517 -11.47 -4.73 2.67
CA LEU A 517 -11.37 -5.62 1.51
C LEU A 517 -10.21 -5.24 0.58
N ASP A 518 -9.99 -3.95 0.35
CA ASP A 518 -8.86 -3.39 -0.41
C ASP A 518 -7.50 -3.91 0.10
N ARG A 519 -7.19 -3.72 1.40
CA ARG A 519 -5.94 -4.20 2.03
C ARG A 519 -5.78 -5.72 1.94
N VAL A 520 -6.86 -6.47 2.15
CA VAL A 520 -6.86 -7.93 2.00
C VAL A 520 -6.46 -8.30 0.57
N LEU A 521 -7.06 -7.66 -0.44
CA LEU A 521 -6.81 -7.94 -1.85
C LEU A 521 -5.43 -7.46 -2.33
N GLU A 522 -4.92 -6.31 -1.85
CA GLU A 522 -3.52 -5.89 -2.05
C GLU A 522 -2.55 -7.00 -1.64
N SER A 523 -2.74 -7.55 -0.43
CA SER A 523 -1.86 -8.60 0.10
C SER A 523 -1.99 -9.92 -0.67
N HIS A 524 -3.20 -10.27 -1.12
CA HIS A 524 -3.43 -11.48 -1.92
C HIS A 524 -2.86 -11.36 -3.33
N LEU A 525 -2.99 -10.19 -3.99
CA LEU A 525 -2.35 -9.90 -5.27
C LEU A 525 -0.83 -9.96 -5.15
N ARG A 526 -0.25 -9.26 -4.16
CA ARG A 526 1.20 -9.29 -3.89
C ARG A 526 1.71 -10.72 -3.68
N GLY A 527 1.01 -11.53 -2.89
CA GLY A 527 1.34 -12.94 -2.69
C GLY A 527 1.26 -13.76 -3.97
N ALA A 528 0.18 -13.60 -4.76
CA ALA A 528 -0.02 -14.30 -6.02
C ALA A 528 1.02 -13.94 -7.09
N GLU A 529 1.43 -12.66 -7.19
CA GLU A 529 2.46 -12.22 -8.14
C GLU A 529 3.85 -12.76 -7.78
N VAL A 530 4.22 -12.74 -6.50
CA VAL A 530 5.47 -13.32 -6.00
C VAL A 530 5.51 -14.83 -6.32
N LEU A 531 4.44 -15.56 -5.98
CA LEU A 531 4.34 -17.00 -6.22
C LEU A 531 4.37 -17.34 -7.73
N TYR A 532 3.59 -16.64 -8.55
CA TYR A 532 3.55 -16.84 -10.00
C TYR A 532 4.90 -16.56 -10.65
N SER A 533 5.55 -15.45 -10.29
CA SER A 533 6.84 -15.06 -10.87
C SER A 533 7.95 -16.05 -10.53
N LEU A 534 7.97 -16.57 -9.30
CA LEU A 534 8.87 -17.64 -8.89
C LEU A 534 8.56 -18.97 -9.59
N ALA A 535 7.28 -19.31 -9.77
CA ALA A 535 6.86 -20.54 -10.44
C ALA A 535 7.20 -20.53 -11.94
N VAL A 536 6.98 -19.41 -12.64
CA VAL A 536 7.39 -19.23 -14.05
C VAL A 536 8.91 -19.28 -14.19
N ALA A 537 9.67 -18.61 -13.31
CA ALA A 537 11.13 -18.68 -13.29
C ALA A 537 11.64 -20.12 -13.06
N HIS A 538 10.99 -20.88 -12.17
CA HIS A 538 11.30 -22.29 -11.94
C HIS A 538 10.95 -23.17 -13.15
N ALA A 539 9.76 -22.99 -13.75
CA ALA A 539 9.32 -23.75 -14.91
C ALA A 539 10.25 -23.53 -16.11
N ARG A 540 10.67 -22.28 -16.37
CA ARG A 540 11.70 -21.92 -17.35
C ARG A 540 13.01 -22.63 -17.08
N ARG A 541 13.54 -22.54 -15.85
CA ARG A 541 14.78 -23.21 -15.44
C ARG A 541 14.72 -24.75 -15.58
N ALA A 542 13.54 -25.34 -15.41
CA ALA A 542 13.32 -26.78 -15.50
C ALA A 542 13.00 -27.29 -16.92
N GLY A 543 12.88 -26.40 -17.92
CA GLY A 543 12.42 -26.78 -19.27
C GLY A 543 10.94 -27.17 -19.34
N LEU A 544 10.13 -26.74 -18.37
CA LEU A 544 8.72 -27.08 -18.19
C LEU A 544 7.76 -25.94 -18.59
N GLU A 545 8.25 -24.88 -19.23
CA GLU A 545 7.45 -23.70 -19.59
C GLU A 545 6.18 -24.06 -20.39
N GLY A 546 6.29 -24.93 -21.39
CA GLY A 546 5.16 -25.46 -22.16
C GLY A 546 4.21 -26.42 -21.41
N ARG A 547 4.38 -26.59 -20.09
CA ARG A 547 3.48 -27.32 -19.20
C ARG A 547 2.93 -26.47 -18.04
N TYR A 548 3.43 -25.25 -17.87
CA TYR A 548 2.91 -24.31 -16.87
C TYR A 548 1.76 -23.50 -17.48
N PRO A 549 0.66 -23.21 -16.74
CA PRO A 549 -0.48 -22.45 -17.28
C PRO A 549 -0.13 -20.95 -17.40
N VAL A 550 0.66 -20.60 -18.42
CA VAL A 550 1.09 -19.22 -18.70
C VAL A 550 -0.10 -18.27 -18.82
N SER A 551 -1.24 -18.76 -19.32
CA SER A 551 -2.54 -18.07 -19.42
C SER A 551 -3.01 -17.40 -18.11
N ASP A 552 -2.62 -17.93 -16.96
CA ASP A 552 -3.00 -17.38 -15.65
C ASP A 552 -2.39 -15.98 -15.40
N TYR A 553 -1.47 -15.51 -16.25
CA TYR A 553 -1.00 -14.12 -16.27
C TYR A 553 -2.13 -13.10 -16.52
N SER A 554 -3.17 -13.49 -17.27
CA SER A 554 -4.34 -12.64 -17.49
C SER A 554 -5.06 -12.33 -16.17
N LEU A 555 -5.29 -13.34 -15.33
CA LEU A 555 -5.95 -13.20 -14.02
C LEU A 555 -5.21 -12.23 -13.09
N LEU A 556 -3.87 -12.25 -13.10
CA LEU A 556 -3.07 -11.26 -12.36
C LEU A 556 -3.25 -9.85 -12.93
N THR A 557 -3.32 -9.72 -14.25
CA THR A 557 -3.51 -8.42 -14.91
C THR A 557 -4.90 -7.84 -14.65
N ASP A 558 -5.95 -8.68 -14.68
CA ASP A 558 -7.31 -8.30 -14.31
C ASP A 558 -7.41 -7.91 -12.83
N ALA A 559 -6.72 -8.63 -11.94
CA ALA A 559 -6.65 -8.30 -10.51
C ALA A 559 -5.96 -6.94 -10.27
N ARG A 560 -4.80 -6.67 -10.90
CA ARG A 560 -4.15 -5.35 -10.87
C ARG A 560 -5.09 -4.25 -11.34
N ARG A 561 -5.77 -4.45 -12.47
CA ARG A 561 -6.69 -3.47 -13.06
C ARG A 561 -7.90 -3.19 -12.18
N ASN A 562 -8.43 -4.21 -11.48
CA ASN A 562 -9.57 -4.04 -10.57
C ASN A 562 -9.18 -3.37 -9.25
N ILE A 563 -8.06 -3.76 -8.62
CA ILE A 563 -7.56 -3.10 -7.41
C ILE A 563 -7.10 -1.67 -7.72
N GLY A 564 -6.43 -1.47 -8.86
CA GLY A 564 -6.03 -0.16 -9.35
C GLY A 564 -7.21 0.74 -9.69
N LEU A 565 -8.31 0.19 -10.22
CA LEU A 565 -9.57 0.91 -10.41
C LEU A 565 -10.17 1.35 -9.06
N PHE A 566 -10.07 0.49 -8.04
CA PHE A 566 -10.56 0.78 -6.69
C PHE A 566 -9.78 1.87 -5.96
N GLN A 567 -8.59 2.26 -6.43
CA GLN A 567 -7.85 3.40 -5.83
C GLN A 567 -8.43 4.77 -6.20
N HIS A 568 -9.42 4.86 -7.10
CA HIS A 568 -10.06 6.12 -7.49
C HIS A 568 -10.66 6.88 -6.29
N HIS A 569 -10.71 8.21 -6.40
CA HIS A 569 -11.17 9.11 -5.34
C HIS A 569 -12.67 9.03 -5.00
N ASP A 570 -13.51 8.24 -5.68
CA ASP A 570 -14.83 7.84 -5.14
C ASP A 570 -14.95 6.36 -4.76
N ALA A 571 -13.92 5.56 -5.02
CA ALA A 571 -13.89 4.13 -4.81
C ALA A 571 -13.45 3.76 -3.37
N ILE A 572 -12.14 3.79 -3.08
CA ILE A 572 -11.58 3.52 -1.74
C ILE A 572 -12.05 4.53 -0.69
N THR A 573 -12.25 5.78 -1.08
CA THR A 573 -12.84 6.85 -0.26
C THR A 573 -14.25 6.51 0.21
N GLY A 574 -14.96 5.66 -0.53
CA GLY A 574 -16.31 5.23 -0.24
C GLY A 574 -17.38 6.28 -0.56
N THR A 575 -17.12 7.17 -1.51
CA THR A 575 -18.00 8.29 -1.85
C THR A 575 -18.77 8.13 -3.17
N ALA A 576 -18.58 7.03 -3.89
CA ALA A 576 -19.45 6.59 -4.99
C ALA A 576 -20.83 6.10 -4.49
N LYS A 577 -21.78 5.93 -5.41
CA LYS A 577 -23.11 5.38 -5.11
C LYS A 577 -23.07 3.90 -4.72
N GLU A 578 -24.05 3.48 -3.92
CA GLU A 578 -24.30 2.09 -3.52
C GLU A 578 -24.13 1.08 -4.68
N ALA A 579 -24.84 1.28 -5.78
CA ALA A 579 -24.76 0.41 -6.96
C ALA A 579 -23.36 0.38 -7.62
N VAL A 580 -22.57 1.44 -7.45
CA VAL A 580 -21.19 1.57 -7.97
C VAL A 580 -20.17 0.92 -7.04
N VAL A 581 -20.38 1.04 -5.72
CA VAL A 581 -19.56 0.32 -4.73
C VAL A 581 -19.89 -1.19 -4.71
N ILE A 582 -21.10 -1.57 -5.10
CA ILE A 582 -21.42 -2.97 -5.43
C ILE A 582 -20.70 -3.42 -6.70
N ASP A 583 -20.64 -2.61 -7.76
CA ASP A 583 -19.87 -2.89 -8.99
C ASP A 583 -18.36 -3.06 -8.69
N TYR A 584 -17.75 -2.15 -7.92
CA TYR A 584 -16.38 -2.29 -7.43
C TYR A 584 -16.18 -3.56 -6.60
N GLY A 585 -17.11 -3.87 -5.69
CA GLY A 585 -17.10 -5.09 -4.90
C GLY A 585 -17.11 -6.33 -5.79
N ASN A 586 -17.98 -6.39 -6.79
CA ASN A 586 -18.12 -7.52 -7.69
C ASN A 586 -16.90 -7.69 -8.63
N ARG A 587 -16.27 -6.58 -9.06
CA ARG A 587 -14.99 -6.62 -9.81
C ARG A 587 -13.86 -7.16 -8.95
N SER A 588 -13.77 -6.69 -7.70
CA SER A 588 -12.71 -7.04 -6.76
C SER A 588 -12.86 -8.45 -6.18
N LEU A 589 -14.10 -8.94 -6.05
CA LEU A 589 -14.45 -10.30 -5.62
C LEU A 589 -14.61 -11.30 -6.78
N ASN A 590 -14.27 -10.92 -8.02
CA ASN A 590 -14.53 -11.72 -9.21
C ASN A 590 -13.96 -13.15 -9.05
N GLU A 591 -14.87 -14.13 -9.14
CA GLU A 591 -14.74 -15.45 -8.51
C GLU A 591 -13.47 -16.21 -8.92
N ASN A 592 -13.00 -15.98 -10.15
CA ASN A 592 -11.81 -16.61 -10.73
C ASN A 592 -10.49 -16.29 -10.00
N PHE A 593 -10.39 -15.14 -9.33
CA PHE A 593 -9.19 -14.76 -8.59
C PHE A 593 -9.19 -15.38 -7.18
N ILE A 594 -10.23 -15.10 -6.38
CA ILE A 594 -10.26 -15.51 -4.97
C ILE A 594 -10.38 -17.04 -4.82
N GLN A 595 -11.24 -17.72 -5.58
CA GLN A 595 -11.40 -19.18 -5.47
C GLN A 595 -10.14 -19.99 -5.87
N ARG A 596 -9.18 -19.37 -6.57
CA ARG A 596 -7.87 -19.98 -6.88
C ARG A 596 -6.81 -19.74 -5.80
N VAL A 597 -6.99 -18.74 -4.94
CA VAL A 597 -6.03 -18.36 -3.89
C VAL A 597 -6.48 -18.85 -2.51
N ASP A 598 -7.80 -18.92 -2.23
CA ASP A 598 -8.31 -19.23 -0.89
C ASP A 598 -9.57 -20.15 -0.89
N PRO A 599 -9.49 -21.33 -0.25
CA PRO A 599 -10.65 -22.15 0.07
C PRO A 599 -10.64 -22.71 1.52
N ILE A 600 -10.91 -21.88 2.54
CA ILE A 600 -11.04 -22.33 3.94
C ILE A 600 -12.36 -23.11 4.17
N PHE A 601 -12.37 -24.39 3.81
CA PHE A 601 -13.29 -25.40 4.36
C PHE A 601 -12.62 -26.79 4.40
N LEU A 602 -12.05 -27.16 5.56
CA LEU A 602 -11.23 -28.38 5.71
C LEU A 602 -12.04 -29.67 5.90
N LEU A 603 -12.94 -30.02 4.98
CA LEU A 603 -13.83 -31.17 5.14
C LEU A 603 -13.14 -32.55 4.98
N PHE A 604 -12.18 -32.71 4.06
CA PHE A 604 -11.54 -34.01 3.76
C PHE A 604 -10.06 -33.89 3.33
N LEU A 605 -9.22 -33.26 4.17
CA LEU A 605 -7.85 -32.85 3.80
C LEU A 605 -6.75 -33.51 4.66
N ARG A 606 -5.55 -33.69 4.06
CA ARG A 606 -4.36 -34.31 4.70
C ARG A 606 -3.13 -33.39 4.77
N TYR A 607 -3.10 -32.31 4.01
CA TYR A 607 -1.95 -31.42 3.86
C TYR A 607 -2.36 -29.95 3.98
N LEU A 608 -1.55 -29.19 4.69
CA LEU A 608 -1.63 -27.73 4.80
C LEU A 608 -0.28 -27.13 4.40
N VAL A 609 -0.29 -26.24 3.42
CA VAL A 609 0.88 -25.45 3.02
C VAL A 609 0.72 -24.05 3.59
N LEU A 610 1.77 -23.51 4.20
CA LEU A 610 1.76 -22.13 4.70
C LEU A 610 2.74 -21.29 3.88
N PHE A 611 2.24 -20.20 3.30
CA PHE A 611 3.07 -19.21 2.61
C PHE A 611 3.22 -17.96 3.48
N ASN A 612 4.46 -17.66 3.85
CA ASN A 612 4.83 -16.39 4.48
C ASN A 612 5.03 -15.32 3.38
N PRO A 613 4.18 -14.29 3.28
CA PRO A 613 4.31 -13.27 2.25
C PRO A 613 5.41 -12.22 2.56
N ILE A 614 6.02 -12.24 3.75
CA ILE A 614 7.06 -11.27 4.14
C ILE A 614 8.46 -11.89 4.12
N GLU A 615 9.47 -11.05 3.99
CA GLU A 615 10.85 -11.45 3.68
C GLU A 615 11.68 -11.83 4.92
N GLN A 616 11.17 -11.46 6.09
CA GLN A 616 11.71 -11.78 7.41
C GLN A 616 11.13 -13.11 7.92
N GLU A 617 11.86 -13.79 8.81
CA GLU A 617 11.33 -14.97 9.51
C GLU A 617 10.15 -14.57 10.41
N ARG A 618 9.02 -15.29 10.28
CA ARG A 618 7.81 -15.06 11.08
C ARG A 618 7.60 -16.20 12.08
N LEU A 619 7.63 -15.85 13.36
CA LEU A 619 7.05 -16.66 14.44
C LEU A 619 5.60 -16.18 14.64
N CYS A 620 4.63 -17.09 14.55
CA CYS A 620 3.21 -16.73 14.60
C CYS A 620 2.28 -17.86 15.02
N VAL A 621 1.04 -17.50 15.38
CA VAL A 621 -0.06 -18.44 15.56
C VAL A 621 -0.94 -18.45 14.31
N VAL A 622 -1.07 -19.60 13.66
CA VAL A 622 -1.99 -19.81 12.52
C VAL A 622 -3.20 -20.61 12.96
N THR A 623 -4.40 -20.06 12.78
CA THR A 623 -5.67 -20.71 13.10
C THR A 623 -6.27 -21.38 11.86
N VAL A 624 -6.70 -22.64 11.98
CA VAL A 624 -7.47 -23.36 10.95
C VAL A 624 -8.75 -23.96 11.53
N LEU A 625 -9.81 -24.04 10.71
CA LEU A 625 -11.10 -24.62 11.10
C LEU A 625 -11.13 -26.11 10.76
N VAL A 626 -11.55 -26.95 11.72
CA VAL A 626 -11.62 -28.41 11.59
C VAL A 626 -12.96 -28.95 12.07
N ASN A 627 -13.39 -30.10 11.56
CA ASN A 627 -14.66 -30.76 11.93
C ASN A 627 -14.53 -31.78 13.09
N SER A 628 -13.45 -31.71 13.88
CA SER A 628 -13.17 -32.70 14.93
C SER A 628 -12.23 -32.15 15.99
N VAL A 629 -12.50 -32.48 17.26
CA VAL A 629 -11.59 -32.20 18.40
C VAL A 629 -10.35 -33.09 18.45
N ARG A 630 -10.21 -34.07 17.54
CA ARG A 630 -9.20 -35.15 17.60
C ARG A 630 -8.11 -35.00 16.54
N VAL A 631 -7.56 -33.79 16.43
CA VAL A 631 -6.53 -33.45 15.43
C VAL A 631 -5.12 -33.62 15.99
N ARG A 632 -4.20 -34.07 15.13
CA ARG A 632 -2.75 -34.03 15.35
C ARG A 632 -2.11 -33.43 14.10
N VAL A 633 -1.26 -32.43 14.29
CA VAL A 633 -0.50 -31.79 13.21
C VAL A 633 0.97 -32.17 13.35
N LEU A 634 1.60 -32.49 12.21
CA LEU A 634 2.96 -32.95 12.09
C LEU A 634 3.75 -32.05 11.11
N THR A 635 5.05 -31.91 11.31
CA THR A 635 5.96 -31.30 10.32
C THR A 635 6.18 -32.21 9.11
N GLU A 636 6.88 -31.72 8.08
CA GLU A 636 7.36 -32.56 6.95
C GLU A 636 8.14 -33.78 7.43
N ASP A 637 8.98 -33.61 8.46
CA ASP A 637 9.78 -34.66 9.11
C ASP A 637 8.96 -35.58 10.04
N GLY A 638 7.63 -35.43 10.09
CA GLY A 638 6.73 -36.24 10.92
C GLY A 638 6.72 -35.90 12.42
N GLN A 639 7.42 -34.85 12.86
CA GLN A 639 7.41 -34.43 14.27
C GLN A 639 6.08 -33.80 14.65
N THR A 640 5.52 -34.16 15.81
CA THR A 640 4.23 -33.58 16.27
C THR A 640 4.42 -32.15 16.76
N LEU A 641 3.61 -31.22 16.24
CA LEU A 641 3.57 -29.84 16.71
C LEU A 641 2.64 -29.67 17.92
N PRO A 642 2.95 -28.75 18.86
CA PRO A 642 2.00 -28.32 19.88
C PRO A 642 0.88 -27.50 19.23
N VAL A 643 -0.36 -27.73 19.66
CA VAL A 643 -1.54 -27.04 19.15
C VAL A 643 -2.45 -26.61 20.29
N GLN A 644 -3.13 -25.47 20.14
CA GLN A 644 -4.25 -25.06 20.99
C GLN A 644 -5.54 -25.35 20.24
N LEU A 645 -6.37 -26.25 20.77
CA LEU A 645 -7.75 -26.41 20.32
C LEU A 645 -8.61 -25.32 21.00
N SER A 646 -9.56 -24.75 20.29
CA SER A 646 -10.52 -23.78 20.82
C SER A 646 -11.87 -23.94 20.11
N ALA A 647 -12.96 -23.53 20.76
CA ALA A 647 -14.29 -23.64 20.19
C ALA A 647 -14.48 -22.63 19.05
N GLN A 648 -15.14 -23.05 17.96
CA GLN A 648 -15.77 -22.08 17.06
C GLN A 648 -17.11 -21.66 17.67
N TRP A 649 -17.36 -20.36 17.74
CA TRP A 649 -18.59 -19.82 18.31
C TRP A 649 -19.58 -19.45 17.21
N VAL A 650 -20.86 -19.73 17.47
CA VAL A 650 -22.00 -19.39 16.59
C VAL A 650 -22.68 -18.11 17.10
N SER A 651 -22.76 -17.93 18.42
CA SER A 651 -23.29 -16.73 19.08
C SER A 651 -22.37 -16.25 20.21
N ALA A 652 -22.86 -15.35 21.07
CA ALA A 652 -22.15 -14.95 22.28
C ALA A 652 -21.91 -16.12 23.26
N VAL A 653 -22.91 -17.00 23.39
CA VAL A 653 -22.98 -18.10 24.38
C VAL A 653 -22.94 -19.50 23.76
N GLU A 654 -23.14 -19.63 22.45
CA GLU A 654 -23.26 -20.94 21.78
C GLU A 654 -22.00 -21.32 21.00
N MET A 655 -21.47 -22.51 21.31
CA MET A 655 -20.40 -23.16 20.55
C MET A 655 -20.97 -23.99 19.40
N SER A 656 -20.25 -24.06 18.28
CA SER A 656 -20.53 -25.05 17.24
C SER A 656 -20.22 -26.45 17.76
N GLY A 657 -21.16 -27.38 17.61
CA GLY A 657 -20.92 -28.81 17.86
C GLY A 657 -20.09 -29.49 16.75
N GLU A 658 -20.05 -28.90 15.56
CA GLU A 658 -19.43 -29.49 14.37
C GLU A 658 -18.06 -28.90 14.03
N VAL A 659 -17.81 -27.61 14.34
CA VAL A 659 -16.60 -26.89 13.92
C VAL A 659 -15.77 -26.42 15.11
N TYR A 660 -14.45 -26.57 15.01
CA TYR A 660 -13.48 -26.21 16.04
C TYR A 660 -12.31 -25.45 15.42
N GLN A 661 -11.67 -24.60 16.20
CA GLN A 661 -10.43 -23.90 15.83
C GLN A 661 -9.22 -24.71 16.31
N VAL A 662 -8.31 -25.04 15.42
CA VAL A 662 -6.97 -25.55 15.78
C VAL A 662 -5.96 -24.46 15.48
N CYS A 663 -5.28 -24.00 16.52
CA CYS A 663 -4.26 -22.96 16.45
C CYS A 663 -2.87 -23.59 16.55
N LEU A 664 -2.00 -23.24 15.60
CA LEU A 664 -0.68 -23.82 15.39
C LEU A 664 0.37 -22.76 15.64
N PHE A 665 1.33 -22.99 16.54
CA PHE A 665 2.53 -22.15 16.60
C PHE A 665 3.53 -22.60 15.54
N VAL A 666 3.90 -21.71 14.63
CA VAL A 666 4.77 -22.01 13.49
C VAL A 666 5.93 -21.03 13.38
N SER A 667 7.11 -21.57 13.05
CA SER A 667 8.31 -20.82 12.63
C SER A 667 8.42 -20.93 11.11
N MET A 668 8.08 -19.86 10.40
CA MET A 668 8.27 -19.75 8.97
C MET A 668 9.58 -19.00 8.69
N ARG A 669 10.65 -19.79 8.63
CA ARG A 669 12.01 -19.33 8.35
C ARG A 669 12.14 -18.61 7.02
N SER A 670 12.98 -17.58 7.02
CA SER A 670 13.59 -17.03 5.80
C SER A 670 15.09 -17.40 5.79
N TRP A 671 15.35 -18.68 5.48
CA TRP A 671 16.66 -19.30 5.14
C TRP A 671 17.88 -19.18 6.09
N ILE A 672 18.49 -20.35 6.39
CA ILE A 672 19.95 -20.52 6.51
C ILE A 672 20.33 -21.89 5.88
N LEU A 673 21.52 -22.00 5.28
CA LEU A 673 22.10 -23.25 4.76
C LEU A 673 23.50 -23.46 5.36
N LYS A 674 23.81 -24.66 5.87
CA LYS A 674 25.16 -25.05 6.34
C LYS A 674 25.74 -26.16 5.44
N LYS A 675 27.04 -26.08 5.12
CA LYS A 675 27.67 -26.77 3.98
C LYS A 675 28.16 -28.19 4.30
N ALA A 676 27.43 -29.23 3.84
CA ALA A 676 27.95 -30.56 3.54
C ALA A 676 27.00 -31.33 2.60
N SER A 677 27.55 -32.26 1.80
CA SER A 677 26.88 -33.33 1.00
C SER A 677 25.46 -33.10 0.41
N PHE A 678 25.40 -33.04 -0.93
CA PHE A 678 24.22 -33.04 -1.82
C PHE A 678 22.95 -33.80 -1.35
N LYS A 679 21.78 -33.09 -1.24
CA LYS A 679 20.49 -33.38 -1.96
C LYS A 679 19.27 -32.50 -1.56
N THR A 680 18.89 -31.55 -2.44
CA THR A 680 17.52 -31.07 -2.78
C THR A 680 16.53 -30.46 -1.73
N TYR A 681 16.48 -29.11 -1.72
CA TYR A 681 15.30 -28.17 -1.61
C TYR A 681 14.42 -28.10 -0.32
N THR A 682 14.08 -26.86 0.17
CA THR A 682 13.09 -26.54 1.29
C THR A 682 12.38 -25.13 1.19
N LEU A 683 11.15 -24.56 1.47
CA LEU A 683 9.62 -24.59 1.84
C LEU A 683 8.84 -25.49 2.86
N SER A 684 8.24 -24.93 3.91
CA SER A 684 7.37 -25.68 4.86
C SER A 684 6.05 -26.31 4.33
N CYS A 685 5.95 -27.64 4.34
CA CYS A 685 4.70 -28.42 4.21
C CYS A 685 4.32 -29.09 5.55
N PHE A 686 3.05 -29.05 5.95
CA PHE A 686 2.56 -29.65 7.20
C PHE A 686 1.60 -30.81 6.93
N PHE A 687 1.87 -31.94 7.57
CA PHE A 687 1.04 -33.15 7.53
C PHE A 687 -0.04 -33.05 8.62
N VAL A 688 -1.31 -33.26 8.26
CA VAL A 688 -2.41 -33.37 9.24
C VAL A 688 -2.87 -34.82 9.29
N GLN A 689 -2.42 -35.55 10.31
CA GLN A 689 -2.72 -36.98 10.49
C GLN A 689 -3.53 -37.21 11.77
N ALA A 690 -4.84 -37.04 11.65
CA ALA A 690 -5.80 -37.30 12.73
C ALA A 690 -5.60 -38.72 13.32
N SER A 691 -5.13 -38.77 14.57
CA SER A 691 -4.83 -40.02 15.28
C SER A 691 -4.88 -39.81 16.79
N PHE A 692 -5.69 -40.65 17.44
CA PHE A 692 -6.28 -40.45 18.77
C PHE A 692 -5.28 -40.60 19.93
N MET A 693 -5.30 -39.69 20.92
CA MET A 693 -5.62 -39.99 22.35
C MET A 693 -5.39 -38.81 23.33
N ALA A 694 -6.08 -38.91 24.48
CA ALA A 694 -5.76 -38.37 25.81
C ALA A 694 -5.90 -36.85 26.13
N ARG A 695 -6.93 -36.57 26.95
CA ARG A 695 -7.00 -35.68 28.13
C ARG A 695 -6.16 -34.39 28.18
N LEU A 696 -6.87 -33.26 28.26
CA LEU A 696 -6.38 -32.00 28.82
C LEU A 696 -6.37 -32.04 30.37
N PRO A 697 -5.25 -31.72 31.04
CA PRO A 697 -5.26 -31.19 32.40
C PRO A 697 -5.53 -29.67 32.38
N ALA A 698 -5.81 -29.07 33.54
CA ALA A 698 -6.09 -27.63 33.69
C ALA A 698 -4.90 -26.83 34.25
N LEU A 699 -5.06 -25.50 34.25
CA LEU A 699 -4.25 -24.44 34.89
C LEU A 699 -2.93 -24.03 34.19
N GLY A 700 -2.77 -22.71 34.04
CA GLY A 700 -1.60 -22.04 33.45
C GLY A 700 -1.83 -20.53 33.32
N LEU A 701 -1.87 -19.83 34.46
CA LEU A 701 -2.40 -18.46 34.66
C LEU A 701 -1.96 -17.38 33.65
N ALA A 702 -2.94 -16.67 33.09
CA ALA A 702 -2.85 -15.26 32.70
C ALA A 702 -4.13 -14.51 33.14
N VAL A 703 -4.07 -13.76 34.25
CA VAL A 703 -5.29 -13.26 34.90
C VAL A 703 -5.80 -11.95 34.28
N PHE A 704 -7.01 -12.03 33.70
CA PHE A 704 -7.88 -10.87 33.53
C PHE A 704 -8.75 -10.73 34.78
N HIS A 705 -8.52 -9.69 35.57
CA HIS A 705 -9.39 -9.38 36.70
C HIS A 705 -10.58 -8.54 36.22
N LEU A 706 -11.72 -9.23 36.04
CA LEU A 706 -13.03 -8.58 35.91
C LEU A 706 -13.43 -7.98 37.26
N TYR A 707 -13.29 -6.67 37.40
CA TYR A 707 -13.82 -5.92 38.54
C TYR A 707 -15.23 -5.43 38.21
N ASP A 708 -16.22 -5.93 38.96
CA ASP A 708 -17.57 -5.39 38.94
C ASP A 708 -17.63 -4.17 39.89
N SER A 709 -18.17 -3.05 39.40
CA SER A 709 -18.13 -1.75 40.07
C SER A 709 -19.38 -0.96 39.72
N ALA A 710 -20.29 -0.83 40.68
CA ALA A 710 -21.64 -0.27 40.47
C ALA A 710 -21.67 1.09 39.73
N ASP A 711 -20.64 1.94 39.95
CA ASP A 711 -20.57 3.31 39.41
C ASP A 711 -19.56 3.49 38.25
N SER A 712 -19.05 2.43 37.62
CA SER A 712 -18.04 2.53 36.55
C SER A 712 -18.30 1.59 35.38
N PRO A 713 -18.08 2.01 34.11
CA PRO A 713 -18.13 1.09 32.98
C PRO A 713 -17.13 -0.06 33.16
N MET A 714 -17.55 -1.27 32.76
CA MET A 714 -16.85 -2.54 32.90
C MET A 714 -15.37 -2.43 32.51
N THR A 715 -14.50 -2.33 33.52
CA THR A 715 -13.09 -2.04 33.33
C THR A 715 -12.30 -3.34 33.27
N LEU A 716 -11.91 -3.71 32.06
CA LEU A 716 -11.19 -4.94 31.75
C LEU A 716 -9.71 -4.79 32.16
N ARG A 717 -9.43 -4.95 33.47
CA ARG A 717 -8.05 -4.86 34.00
C ARG A 717 -7.31 -6.17 33.72
N SER A 718 -6.24 -6.07 32.93
CA SER A 718 -5.28 -7.15 32.76
C SER A 718 -4.06 -6.83 33.63
N ASP A 719 -3.79 -7.67 34.62
CA ASP A 719 -2.56 -7.57 35.41
C ASP A 719 -1.37 -8.20 34.67
N THR A 720 -1.59 -8.64 33.43
CA THR A 720 -0.56 -8.96 32.45
C THR A 720 0.19 -7.70 32.07
N LEU A 721 1.32 -7.46 32.75
CA LEU A 721 2.34 -6.48 32.37
C LEU A 721 2.52 -6.44 30.83
N LEU A 722 2.27 -5.28 30.22
CA LEU A 722 2.76 -4.97 28.88
C LEU A 722 4.29 -4.89 28.96
N ARG A 723 4.93 -6.04 28.89
CA ARG A 723 6.30 -6.25 29.37
C ARG A 723 7.31 -5.71 28.37
N ILE A 724 7.52 -4.40 28.46
CA ILE A 724 8.46 -3.59 27.69
C ILE A 724 9.76 -4.38 27.41
N PRO A 725 10.17 -4.56 26.13
CA PRO A 725 11.39 -5.27 25.79
C PRO A 725 12.64 -4.42 26.11
N GLY A 726 13.02 -4.38 27.38
CA GLY A 726 14.20 -3.68 27.90
C GLY A 726 14.98 -4.53 28.91
N ARG A 727 16.28 -4.26 29.07
CA ARG A 727 17.11 -4.92 30.08
C ARG A 727 16.86 -4.31 31.47
N GLY A 728 16.31 -5.09 32.39
CA GLY A 728 16.24 -4.73 33.80
C GLY A 728 15.15 -5.54 34.52
N GLN A 729 15.47 -6.06 35.70
CA GLN A 729 14.50 -6.71 36.59
C GLN A 729 13.92 -5.70 37.61
N ASN A 730 14.32 -4.43 37.50
CA ASN A 730 13.99 -3.36 38.43
C ASN A 730 13.13 -2.31 37.71
N ASP A 731 12.09 -1.84 38.42
CA ASP A 731 11.18 -0.74 38.09
C ASP A 731 10.18 -0.96 36.92
N PRO A 732 9.10 -1.75 37.16
CA PRO A 732 7.98 -1.91 36.25
C PRO A 732 6.89 -0.85 36.51
N GLN A 733 7.10 0.37 36.03
CA GLN A 733 6.05 1.41 36.08
C GLN A 733 4.89 1.04 35.12
N GLU A 734 3.70 0.77 35.68
CA GLU A 734 2.47 0.51 34.92
C GLU A 734 2.06 1.74 34.10
N VAL A 735 1.63 1.53 32.85
CA VAL A 735 0.99 2.56 32.01
C VAL A 735 -0.46 2.16 31.81
N ARG A 736 -1.41 2.97 32.29
CA ARG A 736 -2.84 2.70 32.08
C ARG A 736 -3.17 2.85 30.60
N VAL A 737 -3.93 1.90 30.07
CA VAL A 737 -4.60 2.01 28.77
C VAL A 737 -6.05 1.57 28.93
N GLN A 738 -6.99 2.49 28.74
CA GLN A 738 -8.42 2.22 28.80
C GLN A 738 -9.03 2.35 27.40
N ILE A 739 -9.78 1.32 26.97
CA ILE A 739 -10.58 1.36 25.74
C ILE A 739 -11.98 1.87 26.09
N GLN A 740 -12.49 2.82 25.32
CA GLN A 740 -13.82 3.41 25.44
C GLN A 740 -14.52 3.36 24.07
N PHE A 741 -15.84 3.11 24.07
CA PHE A 741 -16.67 3.19 22.87
C PHE A 741 -17.60 4.39 22.94
N LEU A 742 -17.73 5.09 21.82
CA LEU A 742 -18.32 6.42 21.73
C LEU A 742 -19.20 6.53 20.48
N THR A 743 -20.16 7.44 20.49
CA THR A 743 -20.96 7.79 19.31
C THR A 743 -21.02 9.30 19.07
N TYR A 744 -20.84 9.69 17.82
CA TYR A 744 -21.25 11.00 17.31
C TYR A 744 -22.64 10.88 16.67
N GLY A 745 -23.46 11.93 16.78
CA GLY A 745 -24.57 12.19 15.89
C GLY A 745 -24.15 13.16 14.76
N THR A 746 -25.10 13.50 13.88
CA THR A 746 -24.92 14.54 12.85
C THR A 746 -25.61 15.84 13.27
N ARG A 747 -25.05 17.01 12.93
CA ARG A 747 -25.65 18.30 13.30
C ARG A 747 -27.08 18.48 12.73
N PRO A 748 -27.99 19.17 13.44
CA PRO A 748 -29.40 19.26 13.02
C PRO A 748 -29.67 20.24 11.85
N SER A 749 -28.71 21.13 11.55
CA SER A 749 -28.76 22.19 10.53
C SER A 749 -28.91 21.68 9.08
N LYS A 750 -28.95 22.58 8.09
CA LYS A 750 -29.11 22.22 6.67
C LYS A 750 -28.03 21.25 6.17
N ASP A 751 -26.77 21.64 6.28
CA ASP A 751 -25.60 20.82 5.94
C ASP A 751 -25.27 19.90 7.14
N LYS A 752 -24.92 18.64 6.85
CA LYS A 752 -24.83 17.51 7.79
C LYS A 752 -23.70 16.56 7.39
N SER A 753 -23.27 15.64 8.27
CA SER A 753 -22.43 14.51 7.86
C SER A 753 -23.09 13.72 6.72
N GLY A 754 -22.30 13.41 5.69
CA GLY A 754 -22.65 12.55 4.56
C GLY A 754 -21.47 11.66 4.19
N ALA A 755 -21.32 11.29 2.92
CA ALA A 755 -20.23 10.41 2.50
C ALA A 755 -18.84 11.07 2.59
N TYR A 756 -18.75 12.37 2.32
CA TYR A 756 -17.51 13.15 2.33
C TYR A 756 -17.30 13.82 3.69
N LEU A 757 -18.34 14.49 4.20
CA LEU A 757 -18.24 15.37 5.35
C LEU A 757 -18.42 14.64 6.69
N PHE A 758 -17.70 15.11 7.70
CA PHE A 758 -17.96 14.85 9.11
C PHE A 758 -18.39 16.17 9.76
N LEU A 759 -19.65 16.27 10.18
CA LEU A 759 -20.24 17.46 10.80
C LEU A 759 -21.03 17.04 12.05
N PRO A 760 -20.34 16.72 13.15
CA PRO A 760 -20.94 16.07 14.31
C PRO A 760 -21.89 16.98 15.10
N ASP A 761 -22.75 16.37 15.92
CA ASP A 761 -23.67 17.06 16.85
C ASP A 761 -23.02 17.53 18.17
N GLY A 762 -21.70 17.77 18.15
CA GLY A 762 -20.86 18.16 19.28
C GLY A 762 -19.79 17.11 19.60
N ASN A 763 -19.31 17.10 20.84
CA ASN A 763 -18.35 16.11 21.33
C ASN A 763 -18.98 14.70 21.38
N ALA A 764 -18.14 13.68 21.18
CA ALA A 764 -18.52 12.27 21.30
C ALA A 764 -19.24 11.96 22.63
N LYS A 765 -20.35 11.23 22.54
CA LYS A 765 -21.14 10.76 23.68
C LYS A 765 -20.79 9.30 23.96
N PRO A 766 -20.64 8.85 25.23
CA PRO A 766 -20.41 7.45 25.55
C PRO A 766 -21.40 6.52 24.83
N TYR A 767 -20.92 5.35 24.38
CA TYR A 767 -21.80 4.30 23.88
C TYR A 767 -22.61 3.75 25.05
N LEU A 768 -23.94 3.86 24.96
CA LEU A 768 -24.88 3.37 25.96
C LEU A 768 -25.67 2.19 25.38
N GLN A 769 -25.78 1.12 26.16
CA GLN A 769 -26.69 0.00 25.93
C GLN A 769 -27.44 -0.32 27.23
N ARG A 770 -28.57 -1.02 27.12
CA ARG A 770 -29.49 -1.26 28.27
C ARG A 770 -29.06 -2.39 29.19
N GLU A 771 -28.32 -3.35 28.67
CA GLU A 771 -27.94 -4.59 29.35
C GLU A 771 -26.41 -4.71 29.41
N ALA A 772 -25.87 -5.45 30.38
CA ALA A 772 -24.44 -5.72 30.45
C ALA A 772 -23.99 -6.57 29.24
N PRO A 773 -22.82 -6.30 28.63
CA PRO A 773 -22.34 -7.09 27.49
C PRO A 773 -22.03 -8.52 27.94
N ALA A 774 -22.37 -9.51 27.12
CA ALA A 774 -21.96 -10.88 27.38
C ALA A 774 -20.45 -11.00 27.16
N VAL A 775 -19.69 -11.32 28.22
CA VAL A 775 -18.22 -11.48 28.17
C VAL A 775 -17.86 -12.96 28.17
N ARG A 776 -17.06 -13.35 27.18
CA ARG A 776 -16.43 -14.66 27.08
C ARG A 776 -14.92 -14.52 27.27
N VAL A 777 -14.33 -15.39 28.08
CA VAL A 777 -12.87 -15.52 28.23
C VAL A 777 -12.45 -16.89 27.69
N VAL A 778 -11.33 -16.94 26.98
CA VAL A 778 -10.66 -18.16 26.51
C VAL A 778 -9.21 -18.08 26.96
N GLU A 779 -8.76 -19.01 27.80
CA GLU A 779 -7.37 -19.12 28.26
C GLU A 779 -6.70 -20.32 27.58
N GLY A 780 -5.43 -20.20 27.19
CA GLY A 780 -4.71 -21.29 26.54
C GLY A 780 -3.22 -21.02 26.29
N PRO A 781 -2.45 -22.07 25.94
CA PRO A 781 -0.98 -22.03 25.92
C PRO A 781 -0.38 -21.26 24.73
N LEU A 782 -1.15 -20.96 23.68
CA LEU A 782 -0.72 -20.18 22.52
C LEU A 782 -1.36 -18.78 22.47
N PHE A 783 -2.58 -18.62 23.00
CA PHE A 783 -3.20 -17.31 23.20
C PHE A 783 -4.25 -17.35 24.32
N ALA A 784 -4.43 -16.20 24.95
CA ALA A 784 -5.60 -15.87 25.75
C ALA A 784 -6.42 -14.78 25.05
N GLU A 785 -7.75 -14.85 25.14
CA GLU A 785 -8.68 -13.94 24.46
C GLU A 785 -9.85 -13.58 25.39
N VAL A 786 -10.28 -12.32 25.32
CA VAL A 786 -11.55 -11.85 25.90
C VAL A 786 -12.41 -11.27 24.78
N VAL A 787 -13.68 -11.69 24.73
CA VAL A 787 -14.66 -11.23 23.74
C VAL A 787 -15.88 -10.68 24.48
N ALA A 788 -16.14 -9.39 24.32
CA ALA A 788 -17.31 -8.71 24.85
C ALA A 788 -18.31 -8.42 23.72
N HIS A 789 -19.54 -8.92 23.88
CA HIS A 789 -20.63 -8.75 22.90
C HIS A 789 -21.54 -7.59 23.34
N TYR A 790 -21.48 -6.49 22.61
CA TYR A 790 -22.35 -5.31 22.75
C TYR A 790 -23.44 -5.35 21.67
N GLN A 791 -24.50 -4.55 21.82
CA GLN A 791 -25.65 -4.57 20.90
C GLN A 791 -25.28 -4.31 19.43
N HIS A 792 -24.33 -3.40 19.18
CA HIS A 792 -23.96 -2.95 17.83
C HIS A 792 -22.52 -3.32 17.42
N PHE A 793 -21.78 -4.03 18.27
CA PHE A 793 -20.43 -4.52 17.96
C PHE A 793 -19.97 -5.64 18.90
N GLN A 794 -19.07 -6.49 18.42
CA GLN A 794 -18.31 -7.43 19.26
C GLN A 794 -16.87 -6.93 19.36
N GLN A 795 -16.37 -6.70 20.58
CA GLN A 795 -14.96 -6.38 20.81
C GLN A 795 -14.20 -7.63 21.24
N THR A 796 -13.20 -8.00 20.47
CA THR A 796 -12.22 -9.05 20.80
C THR A 796 -10.89 -8.41 21.18
N VAL A 797 -10.31 -8.85 22.30
CA VAL A 797 -8.95 -8.51 22.76
C VAL A 797 -8.18 -9.81 22.94
N ARG A 798 -7.07 -10.00 22.24
CA ARG A 798 -6.28 -11.25 22.26
C ARG A 798 -4.80 -10.97 22.53
N ILE A 799 -4.23 -11.75 23.45
CA ILE A 799 -2.80 -11.78 23.80
C ILE A 799 -2.24 -13.12 23.30
N HIS A 800 -1.15 -13.09 22.53
CA HIS A 800 -0.51 -14.30 22.03
C HIS A 800 0.63 -14.70 22.97
N ASN A 801 0.55 -15.91 23.53
CA ASN A 801 1.49 -16.45 24.51
C ASN A 801 2.73 -17.05 23.83
N VAL A 802 3.27 -16.36 22.82
CA VAL A 802 4.33 -16.86 21.92
C VAL A 802 5.45 -15.84 21.73
N PRO A 803 6.70 -16.27 21.53
CA PRO A 803 7.81 -15.36 21.22
C PRO A 803 7.67 -14.77 19.81
N GLY A 804 8.10 -13.52 19.66
CA GLY A 804 8.04 -12.77 18.40
C GLY A 804 7.08 -11.58 18.46
N VAL A 805 6.84 -10.93 17.32
CA VAL A 805 6.07 -9.68 17.22
C VAL A 805 4.62 -9.86 17.68
N GLU A 806 4.02 -11.03 17.44
CA GLU A 806 2.62 -11.28 17.78
C GLU A 806 2.34 -11.34 19.30
N GLY A 807 3.35 -11.69 20.11
CA GLY A 807 3.28 -11.66 21.58
C GLY A 807 3.86 -10.39 22.23
N LEU A 808 4.36 -9.44 21.42
CA LEU A 808 4.80 -8.11 21.86
C LEU A 808 3.75 -7.01 21.60
N SER A 809 2.55 -7.40 21.13
CA SER A 809 1.45 -6.50 20.77
C SER A 809 0.09 -7.12 21.14
N LEU A 810 -0.88 -6.30 21.53
CA LEU A 810 -2.26 -6.74 21.73
C LEU A 810 -2.98 -6.78 20.38
N ASP A 811 -3.67 -7.87 20.07
CA ASP A 811 -4.58 -7.95 18.93
C ASP A 811 -5.97 -7.45 19.35
N LEU A 812 -6.51 -6.49 18.61
CA LEU A 812 -7.81 -5.91 18.85
C LEU A 812 -8.65 -6.05 17.58
N THR A 813 -9.82 -6.67 17.69
CA THR A 813 -10.77 -6.74 16.57
C THR A 813 -12.14 -6.26 17.02
N THR A 814 -12.63 -5.17 16.43
CA THR A 814 -13.99 -4.67 16.64
C THR A 814 -14.86 -5.03 15.45
N MET A 815 -15.69 -6.07 15.61
CA MET A 815 -16.67 -6.49 14.60
C MET A 815 -17.93 -5.64 14.75
N VAL A 816 -18.06 -4.60 13.92
CA VAL A 816 -19.13 -3.58 14.00
C VAL A 816 -20.32 -3.96 13.13
N ASP A 817 -21.54 -3.72 13.64
CA ASP A 817 -22.79 -3.81 12.89
C ASP A 817 -23.78 -2.72 13.36
N ILE A 818 -23.74 -1.56 12.72
CA ILE A 818 -24.62 -0.41 13.04
C ILE A 818 -25.81 -0.29 12.07
N ARG A 819 -26.20 -1.35 11.35
CA ARG A 819 -27.21 -1.29 10.29
C ARG A 819 -28.61 -0.85 10.74
N ASP A 820 -28.93 -0.98 12.03
CA ASP A 820 -30.18 -0.53 12.64
C ASP A 820 -30.14 0.96 13.09
N GLN A 821 -28.95 1.55 13.21
CA GLN A 821 -28.77 2.93 13.65
C GLN A 821 -29.14 3.93 12.57
N ASN A 822 -29.44 5.17 12.98
CA ASN A 822 -29.72 6.28 12.08
C ASN A 822 -28.93 7.51 12.53
N ASN A 823 -28.14 8.08 11.62
CA ASN A 823 -27.29 9.24 11.88
C ASN A 823 -26.36 9.05 13.09
N LYS A 824 -25.56 7.98 13.02
CA LYS A 824 -24.58 7.59 14.03
C LYS A 824 -23.24 7.25 13.43
N GLU A 825 -22.18 7.69 14.09
CA GLU A 825 -20.80 7.38 13.76
C GLU A 825 -20.16 6.79 15.02
N LEU A 826 -19.77 5.51 14.96
CA LEU A 826 -19.23 4.74 16.10
C LEU A 826 -17.72 4.90 16.16
N ALA A 827 -17.18 5.22 17.32
CA ALA A 827 -15.74 5.42 17.53
C ALA A 827 -15.20 4.58 18.70
N MET A 828 -13.93 4.20 18.59
CA MET A 828 -13.13 3.64 19.69
C MET A 828 -12.09 4.68 20.11
N ARG A 829 -12.04 4.98 21.41
CA ARG A 829 -11.04 5.86 22.02
C ARG A 829 -10.16 5.06 22.99
N LEU A 830 -8.86 5.22 22.84
CA LEU A 830 -7.84 4.82 23.80
C LEU A 830 -7.56 6.02 24.71
N VAL A 831 -7.50 5.80 26.02
CA VAL A 831 -7.15 6.82 27.03
C VAL A 831 -6.00 6.29 27.89
N THR A 832 -4.96 7.11 28.07
CA THR A 832 -3.71 6.73 28.74
C THR A 832 -3.16 7.85 29.60
N ASP A 833 -2.18 7.51 30.43
CA ASP A 833 -1.43 8.47 31.24
C ASP A 833 -0.29 9.17 30.47
N ILE A 834 -0.12 8.90 29.16
CA ILE A 834 0.97 9.43 28.31
C ILE A 834 0.80 10.94 28.11
N GLN A 835 1.86 11.71 28.38
CA GLN A 835 1.83 13.18 28.34
C GLN A 835 2.15 13.72 26.93
N SER A 836 1.31 13.38 25.95
CA SER A 836 1.47 13.78 24.55
C SER A 836 1.11 15.25 24.25
N GLY A 837 0.49 15.96 25.19
CA GLY A 837 0.08 17.35 25.02
C GLY A 837 -0.99 17.49 23.92
N ASP A 838 -0.71 18.35 22.94
CA ASP A 838 -1.54 18.53 21.74
C ASP A 838 -0.99 17.76 20.52
N THR A 839 0.11 17.02 20.67
CA THR A 839 0.86 16.45 19.54
C THR A 839 0.62 14.94 19.40
N PHE A 840 0.34 14.52 18.17
CA PHE A 840 0.18 13.11 17.80
C PHE A 840 0.75 12.87 16.39
N TYR A 841 0.75 11.61 15.94
CA TYR A 841 1.39 11.24 14.68
C TYR A 841 0.47 10.30 13.91
N THR A 842 0.25 10.56 12.62
CA THR A 842 -0.47 9.65 11.72
C THR A 842 0.40 9.35 10.51
N ASP A 843 0.17 8.20 9.88
CA ASP A 843 0.84 7.85 8.65
C ASP A 843 0.20 8.51 7.42
N LEU A 844 0.99 8.66 6.36
CA LEU A 844 0.52 8.99 5.03
C LEU A 844 0.74 7.77 4.13
N ASN A 845 -0.37 7.17 3.69
CA ASN A 845 -0.43 6.05 2.74
C ASN A 845 0.34 4.78 3.14
N GLY A 846 0.69 4.57 4.41
CA GLY A 846 1.67 3.56 4.85
C GLY A 846 3.12 3.83 4.41
N PHE A 847 3.36 4.99 3.77
CA PHE A 847 4.67 5.34 3.24
C PHE A 847 5.57 5.99 4.30
N GLN A 848 5.05 7.03 4.98
CA GLN A 848 5.74 7.95 5.88
C GLN A 848 4.89 8.31 7.11
N ILE A 849 5.47 8.93 8.13
CA ILE A 849 4.74 9.49 9.28
C ILE A 849 4.78 11.02 9.25
N GLN A 850 3.61 11.65 9.39
CA GLN A 850 3.45 13.09 9.48
C GLN A 850 3.04 13.48 10.92
N PRO A 851 3.83 14.33 11.61
CA PRO A 851 3.41 14.95 12.86
C PRO A 851 2.12 15.77 12.70
N ARG A 852 1.20 15.62 13.66
CA ARG A 852 -0.09 16.31 13.76
C ARG A 852 -0.15 17.08 15.07
N ARG A 853 -0.94 18.15 15.08
CA ARG A 853 -1.20 18.96 16.27
C ARG A 853 -2.71 19.21 16.39
N TYR A 854 -3.25 19.04 17.59
CA TYR A 854 -4.60 19.46 17.92
C TYR A 854 -4.67 20.99 18.00
N PHE A 855 -5.51 21.59 17.18
CA PHE A 855 -5.75 23.03 17.14
C PHE A 855 -7.14 23.34 17.69
N GLN A 856 -7.20 23.82 18.93
CA GLN A 856 -8.46 24.26 19.58
C GLN A 856 -9.17 25.40 18.82
N LYS A 857 -8.44 26.17 18.01
CA LYS A 857 -8.98 27.20 17.10
C LYS A 857 -9.74 26.63 15.89
N LEU A 858 -9.60 25.33 15.62
CA LEU A 858 -10.31 24.62 14.54
C LEU A 858 -11.45 23.78 15.13
N PRO A 859 -12.55 23.55 14.37
CA PRO A 859 -13.64 22.69 14.83
C PRO A 859 -13.19 21.23 14.94
N LEU A 860 -13.96 20.41 15.67
CA LEU A 860 -13.60 19.02 15.99
C LEU A 860 -13.24 18.21 14.73
N GLN A 861 -14.07 18.29 13.69
CA GLN A 861 -13.88 17.56 12.43
C GLN A 861 -12.60 17.92 11.65
N ALA A 862 -12.00 19.09 11.91
CA ALA A 862 -10.74 19.52 11.29
C ALA A 862 -9.50 18.83 11.89
N ASN A 863 -9.64 18.35 13.13
CA ASN A 863 -8.58 17.68 13.88
C ASN A 863 -8.53 16.16 13.60
N PHE A 864 -9.38 15.66 12.69
CA PHE A 864 -9.35 14.29 12.20
C PHE A 864 -8.49 14.19 10.94
N TYR A 865 -7.64 13.17 10.90
CA TYR A 865 -6.67 12.89 9.84
C TYR A 865 -6.82 11.45 9.36
N PRO A 866 -6.35 11.12 8.14
CA PRO A 866 -6.35 9.73 7.69
C PRO A 866 -5.32 8.90 8.47
N MET A 867 -5.67 7.64 8.70
CA MET A 867 -4.81 6.58 9.23
C MET A 867 -4.91 5.35 8.32
N PRO A 868 -4.20 5.34 7.16
CA PRO A 868 -4.21 4.20 6.26
C PRO A 868 -3.39 2.98 6.73
N ALA A 869 -2.52 3.13 7.75
CA ALA A 869 -1.79 2.01 8.38
C ALA A 869 -1.49 2.14 9.89
N MET A 870 -1.21 3.33 10.45
CA MET A 870 -0.91 3.51 11.89
C MET A 870 -1.01 4.95 12.40
N ALA A 871 -1.31 5.10 13.69
CA ALA A 871 -1.17 6.36 14.44
C ALA A 871 -0.58 6.13 15.84
N TYR A 872 0.08 7.14 16.41
CA TYR A 872 0.64 7.06 17.76
C TYR A 872 0.65 8.39 18.52
N ILE A 873 0.68 8.25 19.85
CA ILE A 873 1.01 9.29 20.83
C ILE A 873 2.28 8.88 21.58
N GLN A 874 3.04 9.86 22.07
CA GLN A 874 4.28 9.65 22.82
C GLN A 874 4.58 10.82 23.74
N ASP A 875 5.28 10.55 24.85
CA ASP A 875 5.97 11.54 25.70
C ASP A 875 7.47 11.21 25.72
N SER A 876 8.25 11.68 26.69
CA SER A 876 9.69 11.37 26.81
C SER A 876 10.00 9.91 27.20
N GLN A 877 9.08 9.22 27.87
CA GLN A 877 9.28 7.88 28.41
C GLN A 877 8.57 6.78 27.60
N TYR A 878 7.42 7.08 26.99
CA TYR A 878 6.54 6.09 26.36
C TYR A 878 6.05 6.49 24.98
N ARG A 879 5.65 5.48 24.19
CA ARG A 879 4.90 5.61 22.94
C ARG A 879 3.82 4.53 22.90
N LEU A 880 2.58 4.90 22.59
CA LEU A 880 1.51 3.96 22.28
C LEU A 880 1.13 4.09 20.80
N THR A 881 1.31 3.00 20.05
CA THR A 881 1.00 2.93 18.61
C THR A 881 -0.19 2.01 18.34
N LEU A 882 -1.20 2.56 17.67
CA LEU A 882 -2.34 1.84 17.11
C LEU A 882 -2.06 1.59 15.63
N HIS A 883 -1.80 0.33 15.27
CA HIS A 883 -1.73 -0.14 13.88
C HIS A 883 -3.11 -0.60 13.41
N THR A 884 -3.43 -0.41 12.13
CA THR A 884 -4.71 -0.79 11.52
C THR A 884 -4.50 -1.67 10.28
N ALA A 885 -5.48 -2.53 10.00
CA ALA A 885 -5.55 -3.36 8.78
C ALA A 885 -6.48 -2.77 7.70
N GLN A 886 -6.99 -1.56 7.93
CA GLN A 886 -7.89 -0.83 7.04
C GLN A 886 -7.73 0.68 7.24
N ALA A 887 -7.91 1.49 6.20
CA ALA A 887 -7.91 2.94 6.36
C ALA A 887 -9.12 3.40 7.20
N LEU A 888 -8.89 4.29 8.16
CA LEU A 888 -9.91 4.91 9.02
C LEU A 888 -9.52 6.37 9.33
N GLY A 889 -10.47 7.19 9.77
CA GLY A 889 -10.21 8.52 10.33
C GLY A 889 -9.80 8.45 11.80
N VAL A 890 -8.72 9.13 12.17
CA VAL A 890 -8.15 9.16 13.53
C VAL A 890 -7.92 10.60 14.04
N SER A 891 -7.93 10.79 15.36
CA SER A 891 -7.57 12.04 16.02
C SER A 891 -6.95 11.83 17.40
N SER A 892 -6.29 12.86 17.94
CA SER A 892 -6.01 13.02 19.37
C SER A 892 -6.65 14.34 19.82
N LEU A 893 -7.79 14.24 20.52
CA LEU A 893 -8.58 15.41 20.94
C LEU A 893 -8.18 15.94 22.33
N ALA A 894 -7.28 15.24 23.03
CA ALA A 894 -6.67 15.63 24.30
C ALA A 894 -5.42 14.77 24.57
N SER A 895 -4.50 15.27 25.41
CA SER A 895 -3.29 14.55 25.82
C SER A 895 -3.62 13.14 26.32
N GLY A 896 -2.79 12.17 25.93
CA GLY A 896 -2.94 10.76 26.32
C GLY A 896 -4.04 10.01 25.58
N GLN A 897 -4.73 10.62 24.60
CA GLN A 897 -5.84 9.99 23.88
C GLN A 897 -5.53 9.71 22.40
N LEU A 898 -6.09 8.62 21.88
CA LEU A 898 -6.23 8.36 20.43
C LEU A 898 -7.66 7.90 20.16
N GLU A 899 -8.33 8.47 19.18
CA GLU A 899 -9.70 8.13 18.79
C GLU A 899 -9.78 7.80 17.31
N VAL A 900 -10.44 6.69 16.97
CA VAL A 900 -10.65 6.21 15.60
C VAL A 900 -12.15 5.97 15.34
N ILE A 901 -12.67 6.47 14.22
CA ILE A 901 -14.05 6.20 13.79
C ILE A 901 -14.08 4.84 13.07
N LEU A 902 -14.94 3.93 13.52
CA LEU A 902 -14.98 2.51 13.11
C LEU A 902 -16.00 2.20 12.00
N ASP A 903 -17.17 2.85 12.02
CA ASP A 903 -18.17 2.86 10.96
C ASP A 903 -19.11 4.07 11.15
N ARG A 904 -19.76 4.51 10.06
CA ARG A 904 -20.63 5.69 10.03
C ARG A 904 -21.85 5.47 9.12
N ARG A 905 -23.03 5.76 9.65
CA ARG A 905 -24.34 5.50 9.01
C ARG A 905 -25.21 6.74 9.01
N LEU A 906 -25.51 7.24 7.82
CA LEU A 906 -25.94 8.62 7.60
C LEU A 906 -27.13 8.66 6.62
N MET A 907 -28.22 9.31 7.04
CA MET A 907 -29.51 9.20 6.36
C MET A 907 -29.71 10.20 5.21
N GLN A 908 -28.79 11.15 5.07
CA GLN A 908 -28.84 12.27 4.13
C GLN A 908 -27.56 12.39 3.31
N ASP A 909 -27.67 13.08 2.18
CA ASP A 909 -26.54 13.59 1.40
C ASP A 909 -25.92 14.82 2.07
N ASP A 910 -24.63 15.10 1.83
CA ASP A 910 -23.91 16.28 2.31
C ASP A 910 -23.76 17.40 1.26
N ASN A 911 -24.48 17.29 0.14
CA ASN A 911 -24.53 18.26 -0.96
C ASN A 911 -23.20 18.38 -1.75
N ARG A 912 -22.43 17.28 -1.87
CA ARG A 912 -21.23 17.18 -2.74
C ARG A 912 -21.46 16.40 -4.04
N GLY A 913 -22.71 16.23 -4.46
CA GLY A 913 -23.08 15.73 -5.80
C GLY A 913 -23.50 14.27 -5.84
N LEU A 914 -23.02 13.45 -4.89
CA LEU A 914 -23.42 12.04 -4.73
C LEU A 914 -24.95 11.86 -4.74
N GLY A 915 -25.70 12.67 -3.99
CA GLY A 915 -27.15 12.61 -3.92
C GLY A 915 -27.69 11.41 -3.12
N GLN A 916 -26.92 10.88 -2.16
CA GLN A 916 -27.40 9.91 -1.17
C GLN A 916 -26.56 9.93 0.13
N GLY A 917 -27.16 9.45 1.22
CA GLY A 917 -26.43 9.13 2.45
C GLY A 917 -25.96 7.68 2.52
N LEU A 918 -25.03 7.40 3.43
CA LEU A 918 -24.50 6.06 3.70
C LEU A 918 -25.53 5.19 4.43
N LYS A 919 -26.21 4.31 3.68
CA LYS A 919 -27.30 3.43 4.15
C LYS A 919 -27.02 1.94 3.94
N ASP A 920 -25.88 1.62 3.36
CA ASP A 920 -25.46 0.30 2.88
C ASP A 920 -24.27 -0.28 3.69
N ASN A 921 -24.18 0.11 4.97
CA ASN A 921 -23.24 -0.45 5.95
C ASN A 921 -23.30 -1.98 5.94
N LYS A 922 -22.13 -2.62 6.06
CA LYS A 922 -21.97 -4.07 6.17
C LYS A 922 -21.29 -4.39 7.50
N ARG A 923 -21.58 -5.58 8.05
CA ARG A 923 -20.90 -6.07 9.25
C ARG A 923 -19.39 -6.15 8.97
N THR A 924 -18.60 -5.36 9.70
CA THR A 924 -17.20 -5.04 9.35
C THR A 924 -16.27 -5.40 10.49
N ALA A 925 -15.22 -6.17 10.21
CA ALA A 925 -14.16 -6.51 11.16
C ALA A 925 -13.04 -5.46 11.12
N ASN A 926 -13.13 -4.43 11.97
CA ASN A 926 -12.03 -3.48 12.13
C ASN A 926 -10.91 -4.15 12.95
N ARG A 927 -9.81 -4.52 12.29
CA ARG A 927 -8.65 -5.18 12.92
C ARG A 927 -7.53 -4.19 13.22
N PHE A 928 -6.93 -4.31 14.39
CA PHE A 928 -5.85 -3.46 14.87
C PHE A 928 -4.79 -4.26 15.65
N ARG A 929 -3.60 -3.68 15.77
CA ARG A 929 -2.57 -4.12 16.73
C ARG A 929 -2.14 -2.94 17.59
N LEU A 930 -2.17 -3.11 18.91
CA LEU A 930 -1.81 -2.07 19.87
C LEU A 930 -0.45 -2.41 20.51
N LEU A 931 0.49 -1.47 20.39
CA LEU A 931 1.89 -1.64 20.79
C LEU A 931 2.32 -0.49 21.73
N LEU A 932 2.72 -0.84 22.95
CA LEU A 932 3.33 0.09 23.91
C LEU A 932 4.86 -0.09 23.89
N GLU A 933 5.60 1.00 23.74
CA GLU A 933 7.06 1.03 23.68
C GLU A 933 7.63 2.01 24.72
N ARG A 934 8.78 1.68 25.32
CA ARG A 934 9.56 2.62 26.14
C ARG A 934 10.58 3.35 25.27
N ARG A 935 10.61 4.67 25.38
CA ARG A 935 11.60 5.56 24.74
C ARG A 935 12.87 5.66 25.61
N SER A 936 13.95 6.15 25.01
CA SER A 936 15.22 6.38 25.70
C SER A 936 15.56 7.86 25.77
N GLU A 937 15.95 8.33 26.95
CA GLU A 937 16.24 9.73 27.29
C GLU A 937 17.28 10.38 26.36
N GLU A 938 18.23 9.56 25.88
CA GLU A 938 19.24 9.95 24.88
C GLU A 938 18.64 10.47 23.55
N THR A 939 17.35 10.26 23.28
CA THR A 939 16.63 10.80 22.12
C THR A 939 16.17 12.24 22.29
N ASP A 940 16.11 12.78 23.51
CA ASP A 940 15.49 14.08 23.82
C ASP A 940 16.49 15.25 23.99
N LYS A 941 17.74 15.10 23.53
CA LYS A 941 18.72 16.21 23.46
C LYS A 941 18.35 17.36 22.48
N TYR A 942 17.19 17.28 21.83
CA TYR A 942 16.53 18.37 21.11
C TYR A 942 15.02 18.27 21.38
N PRO A 943 14.30 19.38 21.65
CA PRO A 943 12.89 19.36 22.02
C PRO A 943 11.99 18.55 21.08
N VAL A 944 10.93 17.95 21.63
CA VAL A 944 9.91 17.21 20.86
C VAL A 944 9.20 18.15 19.88
N ASP A 945 8.90 19.39 20.31
CA ASP A 945 8.26 20.45 19.51
C ASP A 945 9.03 20.85 18.25
N SER A 946 10.33 20.52 18.13
CA SER A 946 11.20 21.07 17.08
C SER A 946 11.47 20.12 15.90
N ARG A 947 10.70 19.03 15.73
CA ARG A 947 10.94 18.00 14.70
C ARG A 947 9.77 17.84 13.73
N SER A 948 9.98 18.29 12.49
CA SER A 948 9.08 18.09 11.35
C SER A 948 9.00 16.64 10.83
N VAL A 949 9.64 15.68 11.51
CA VAL A 949 9.77 14.27 11.11
C VAL A 949 9.72 13.40 12.36
N SER A 950 9.03 12.27 12.27
CA SER A 950 9.15 11.16 13.23
C SER A 950 9.10 9.83 12.49
N PHE A 951 9.55 8.74 13.13
CA PHE A 951 9.57 7.40 12.52
C PHE A 951 9.00 6.35 13.50
N PRO A 952 8.40 5.25 12.98
CA PRO A 952 8.11 4.09 13.81
C PRO A 952 9.42 3.47 14.33
N SER A 953 9.32 2.63 15.37
CA SER A 953 10.39 1.68 15.68
C SER A 953 10.39 0.54 14.66
N LEU A 954 11.37 -0.34 14.70
CA LEU A 954 11.27 -1.60 13.95
C LEU A 954 10.12 -2.49 14.43
N LEU A 955 9.89 -2.57 15.75
CA LEU A 955 8.83 -3.43 16.29
C LEU A 955 7.46 -2.94 15.81
N SER A 956 7.25 -1.63 15.79
CA SER A 956 6.10 -0.97 15.18
C SER A 956 6.01 -1.24 13.67
N HIS A 957 7.11 -1.08 12.92
CA HIS A 957 7.10 -1.40 11.48
C HIS A 957 6.73 -2.87 11.22
N MET A 958 7.38 -3.83 11.88
CA MET A 958 7.09 -5.25 11.74
C MET A 958 5.67 -5.60 12.17
N THR A 959 5.13 -4.96 13.22
CA THR A 959 3.72 -5.12 13.64
C THR A 959 2.78 -4.68 12.53
N SER A 960 3.02 -3.52 11.91
CA SER A 960 2.23 -3.03 10.79
C SER A 960 2.28 -3.95 9.57
N THR A 961 3.48 -4.42 9.22
CA THR A 961 3.71 -5.31 8.06
C THR A 961 3.09 -6.69 8.29
N ILE A 962 3.17 -7.24 9.50
CA ILE A 962 2.55 -8.52 9.89
C ILE A 962 1.01 -8.43 9.88
N LEU A 963 0.43 -7.30 10.31
CA LEU A 963 -1.01 -7.06 10.31
C LEU A 963 -1.62 -6.89 8.91
N ASN A 964 -0.86 -6.30 7.98
CA ASN A 964 -1.33 -6.05 6.60
C ASN A 964 -0.91 -7.17 5.62
N HIS A 965 0.00 -8.07 6.01
CA HIS A 965 0.41 -9.25 5.24
C HIS A 965 0.29 -10.54 6.07
N ASP A 966 -0.95 -11.00 6.23
CA ASP A 966 -1.27 -12.28 6.89
C ASP A 966 -0.76 -13.50 6.12
N VAL A 967 -0.55 -14.60 6.86
CA VAL A 967 -0.05 -15.88 6.33
C VAL A 967 -1.12 -16.54 5.45
N LEU A 968 -0.78 -16.84 4.20
CA LEU A 968 -1.71 -17.57 3.32
C LEU A 968 -1.67 -19.06 3.67
N ALA A 969 -2.78 -19.57 4.19
CA ALA A 969 -2.95 -20.96 4.63
C ALA A 969 -3.65 -21.78 3.54
N LEU A 970 -2.89 -22.52 2.75
CA LEU A 970 -3.33 -23.17 1.52
C LEU A 970 -3.60 -24.68 1.73
N PRO A 971 -4.88 -25.12 1.80
CA PRO A 971 -5.23 -26.53 1.88
C PRO A 971 -5.08 -27.25 0.54
N VAL A 972 -4.43 -28.42 0.53
CA VAL A 972 -4.13 -29.15 -0.72
C VAL A 972 -4.95 -30.45 -0.82
N LEU A 973 -5.99 -30.41 -1.66
CA LEU A 973 -6.85 -31.55 -1.96
C LEU A 973 -6.08 -32.66 -2.69
N SER A 974 -5.88 -33.79 -2.01
CA SER A 974 -5.25 -34.99 -2.60
C SER A 974 -6.16 -35.59 -3.68
N ARG A 975 -5.98 -35.18 -4.93
CA ARG A 975 -6.49 -35.93 -6.09
C ARG A 975 -5.98 -37.38 -6.04
N LYS A 976 -6.74 -38.32 -6.59
CA LYS A 976 -6.47 -39.76 -6.46
C LYS A 976 -5.14 -40.12 -7.16
N HIS A 977 -4.18 -40.55 -6.33
CA HIS A 977 -2.83 -41.04 -6.67
C HIS A 977 -1.83 -39.95 -7.13
N GLY A 978 -0.57 -40.13 -6.73
CA GLY A 978 0.58 -39.53 -7.43
C GLY A 978 1.01 -38.11 -7.03
N VAL A 979 0.51 -37.52 -5.94
CA VAL A 979 1.13 -36.30 -5.39
C VAL A 979 2.52 -36.69 -4.83
N PRO A 980 3.64 -36.18 -5.38
CA PRO A 980 4.96 -36.43 -4.81
C PRO A 980 5.03 -35.83 -3.40
N PRO A 981 5.93 -36.30 -2.51
CA PRO A 981 6.13 -35.66 -1.22
C PRO A 981 6.39 -34.17 -1.45
N MET A 982 5.47 -33.32 -0.97
CA MET A 982 5.52 -31.89 -1.24
C MET A 982 6.65 -31.27 -0.46
N ARG A 983 7.82 -31.35 -1.06
CA ARG A 983 8.95 -30.52 -0.70
C ARG A 983 8.65 -29.08 -1.17
N THR A 984 8.69 -28.07 -0.31
CA THR A 984 9.98 -27.59 0.20
C THR A 984 11.04 -27.36 -0.94
N PHE A 985 11.48 -26.24 -1.59
CA PHE A 985 11.11 -24.93 -2.23
C PHE A 985 10.95 -23.50 -1.60
N ALA A 986 12.03 -22.83 -1.18
CA ALA A 986 12.07 -21.39 -0.84
C ALA A 986 13.09 -20.63 -1.72
N PRO A 987 13.02 -19.28 -1.88
CA PRO A 987 13.72 -18.59 -2.98
C PRO A 987 14.91 -17.67 -2.63
N LEU A 988 14.91 -16.97 -1.48
CA LEU A 988 15.92 -15.95 -1.11
C LEU A 988 17.04 -16.56 -0.29
N ALA A 989 18.31 -16.25 -0.56
CA ALA A 989 19.45 -16.90 0.14
C ALA A 989 19.55 -16.65 1.67
N GLY A 990 18.74 -15.75 2.22
CA GLY A 990 18.63 -15.39 3.64
C GLY A 990 17.54 -14.34 3.86
N THR A 991 17.20 -14.03 5.12
CA THR A 991 16.38 -12.87 5.51
C THR A 991 16.89 -11.60 4.86
N LEU A 992 15.99 -10.76 4.35
CA LEU A 992 16.33 -9.35 4.12
C LEU A 992 16.49 -8.63 5.48
N PRO A 993 17.35 -7.59 5.56
CA PRO A 993 17.40 -6.71 6.71
C PRO A 993 16.01 -6.18 7.07
N CYS A 994 15.72 -5.98 8.35
CA CYS A 994 14.36 -5.67 8.79
C CYS A 994 13.90 -4.24 8.43
N ASP A 995 14.81 -3.39 7.94
CA ASP A 995 14.56 -2.09 7.33
C ASP A 995 14.38 -2.15 5.80
N PHE A 996 14.45 -3.34 5.18
CA PHE A 996 14.12 -3.59 3.78
C PHE A 996 12.82 -4.38 3.64
N HIS A 997 11.98 -3.96 2.70
CA HIS A 997 10.75 -4.64 2.34
C HIS A 997 10.68 -4.81 0.81
N LEU A 998 10.41 -6.04 0.36
CA LEU A 998 10.07 -6.36 -1.03
C LEU A 998 8.62 -5.93 -1.26
N LEU A 999 8.41 -4.80 -1.92
CA LEU A 999 7.07 -4.34 -2.27
C LEU A 999 6.39 -5.34 -3.19
N ASN A 1000 7.08 -5.76 -4.25
CA ASN A 1000 6.54 -6.73 -5.20
C ASN A 1000 7.67 -7.45 -5.98
N LEU A 1001 7.38 -8.67 -6.42
CA LEU A 1001 8.16 -9.44 -7.39
C LEU A 1001 7.19 -9.84 -8.51
N ARG A 1002 7.03 -8.97 -9.53
CA ARG A 1002 6.05 -9.16 -10.60
C ARG A 1002 6.70 -9.43 -11.96
N SER A 1003 6.19 -10.44 -12.65
CA SER A 1003 6.54 -10.72 -14.04
C SER A 1003 6.04 -9.58 -14.91
N ILE A 1004 6.91 -9.04 -15.78
CA ILE A 1004 6.56 -7.93 -16.69
C ILE A 1004 5.84 -8.51 -17.92
N GLN A 1005 4.77 -7.88 -18.41
CA GLN A 1005 4.02 -8.34 -19.60
C GLN A 1005 4.94 -8.47 -20.83
N SER A 1006 4.66 -9.43 -21.71
CA SER A 1006 5.33 -9.57 -23.01
C SER A 1006 4.69 -8.65 -24.07
N LEU A 1007 5.11 -8.77 -25.33
CA LEU A 1007 4.43 -8.13 -26.46
C LEU A 1007 3.02 -8.72 -26.65
N ASP A 1008 2.86 -10.04 -26.51
CA ASP A 1008 1.56 -10.68 -26.33
C ASP A 1008 0.95 -10.23 -25.00
N THR A 1009 -0.33 -9.87 -25.03
CA THR A 1009 -1.10 -9.37 -23.88
C THR A 1009 -1.34 -10.42 -22.81
N HIS A 1010 -1.33 -11.71 -23.15
CA HIS A 1010 -1.73 -12.80 -22.25
C HIS A 1010 -0.55 -13.60 -21.66
N SER A 1011 0.69 -13.14 -21.86
CA SER A 1011 1.90 -13.83 -21.36
C SER A 1011 2.93 -12.90 -20.67
N PRO A 1012 3.72 -13.45 -19.72
CA PRO A 1012 4.84 -12.77 -19.10
C PRO A 1012 6.10 -12.85 -19.97
N SER A 1013 6.78 -11.71 -20.10
CA SER A 1013 8.12 -11.60 -20.70
C SER A 1013 9.17 -12.45 -19.94
N PRO A 1014 10.39 -12.65 -20.49
CA PRO A 1014 11.51 -13.25 -19.76
C PRO A 1014 12.09 -12.36 -18.63
N TYR A 1015 11.44 -11.25 -18.30
CA TYR A 1015 11.87 -10.30 -17.27
C TYR A 1015 10.91 -10.27 -16.08
N THR A 1016 11.49 -10.20 -14.88
CA THR A 1016 10.77 -9.95 -13.63
C THR A 1016 11.21 -8.60 -13.07
N ALA A 1017 10.24 -7.80 -12.62
CA ALA A 1017 10.45 -6.58 -11.87
C ALA A 1017 10.57 -6.91 -10.37
N LEU A 1018 11.63 -6.42 -9.74
CA LEU A 1018 11.92 -6.54 -8.32
C LEU A 1018 11.84 -5.15 -7.69
N LEU A 1019 10.85 -4.92 -6.83
CA LEU A 1019 10.57 -3.62 -6.21
C LEU A 1019 10.90 -3.66 -4.72
N PHE A 1020 11.85 -2.86 -4.26
CA PHE A 1020 12.19 -2.73 -2.84
C PHE A 1020 11.85 -1.33 -2.31
N LYS A 1021 11.33 -1.27 -1.07
CA LYS A 1021 11.38 -0.08 -0.20
C LYS A 1021 12.43 -0.30 0.88
N ARG A 1022 13.21 0.74 1.18
CA ARG A 1022 13.92 0.83 2.46
C ARG A 1022 13.16 1.77 3.39
N CYS A 1023 12.92 1.35 4.63
CA CYS A 1023 12.14 2.07 5.63
C CYS A 1023 13.05 2.78 6.63
N GLN A 1024 12.78 4.06 6.93
CA GLN A 1024 13.45 4.77 8.04
C GLN A 1024 12.80 4.44 9.39
N MET A 1025 13.62 4.38 10.45
CA MET A 1025 13.23 3.89 11.78
C MET A 1025 13.93 4.67 12.90
N CYS A 1026 13.28 4.79 14.06
CA CYS A 1026 13.90 5.34 15.28
C CYS A 1026 14.77 4.28 16.00
N TRP A 1027 16.05 4.58 16.20
CA TRP A 1027 17.02 3.75 16.94
C TRP A 1027 18.07 4.61 17.69
N GLY A 1028 18.68 4.05 18.74
CA GLY A 1028 19.72 4.71 19.58
C GLY A 1028 21.14 4.62 19.01
N LYS A 1029 22.03 5.54 19.41
CA LYS A 1029 23.38 5.86 18.85
C LYS A 1029 24.35 4.64 18.72
N THR A 1030 25.48 4.65 17.98
CA THR A 1030 26.54 5.66 17.68
C THR A 1030 27.43 5.33 16.45
N ASN A 1031 27.82 6.34 15.64
CA ASN A 1031 29.00 6.42 14.71
C ASN A 1031 29.21 5.35 13.62
N LYS A 1032 29.66 5.64 12.38
CA LYS A 1032 29.83 6.84 11.55
C LYS A 1032 30.07 6.34 10.11
N HIS A 1033 29.63 7.10 9.09
CA HIS A 1033 29.73 6.78 7.66
C HIS A 1033 28.79 5.67 7.13
N HIS A 1034 27.53 6.03 6.81
CA HIS A 1034 26.91 5.87 5.47
C HIS A 1034 25.54 6.60 5.49
N LYS A 1035 25.15 7.28 4.40
CA LYS A 1035 23.88 8.03 4.29
C LYS A 1035 22.81 7.15 3.61
N HIS A 1036 21.62 7.03 4.22
CA HIS A 1036 20.53 6.23 3.68
C HIS A 1036 19.16 6.89 3.95
N TYR A 1037 18.41 7.16 2.89
CA TYR A 1037 17.05 7.69 2.92
C TYR A 1037 16.02 6.58 2.69
N SER A 1038 14.73 6.86 2.94
CA SER A 1038 13.65 6.05 2.39
C SER A 1038 13.68 6.13 0.87
N PHE A 1039 14.02 5.02 0.22
CA PHE A 1039 14.13 4.89 -1.23
C PHE A 1039 13.25 3.75 -1.73
N ILE A 1040 12.77 3.89 -2.98
CA ILE A 1040 12.18 2.80 -3.75
C ILE A 1040 13.15 2.47 -4.88
N TYR A 1041 13.47 1.18 -5.03
CA TYR A 1041 14.35 0.68 -6.08
C TYR A 1041 13.59 -0.30 -6.97
N LEU A 1042 13.66 -0.11 -8.29
CA LEU A 1042 13.12 -1.00 -9.30
C LEU A 1042 14.28 -1.64 -10.08
N PHE A 1043 14.36 -2.97 -10.05
CA PHE A 1043 15.32 -3.72 -10.88
C PHE A 1043 14.59 -4.61 -11.88
N LYS A 1044 14.97 -4.51 -13.16
CA LYS A 1044 14.51 -5.39 -14.24
C LYS A 1044 15.53 -6.52 -14.42
N ILE A 1045 15.18 -7.73 -13.99
CA ILE A 1045 16.10 -8.89 -14.01
C ILE A 1045 15.75 -9.79 -15.20
N TYR A 1046 16.75 -10.13 -16.01
CA TYR A 1046 16.63 -11.11 -17.09
C TYR A 1046 16.83 -12.52 -16.52
N VAL A 1047 15.81 -13.38 -16.62
CA VAL A 1047 15.86 -14.75 -16.11
C VAL A 1047 15.84 -15.72 -17.29
N CYS A 1048 17.02 -15.98 -17.86
CA CYS A 1048 17.18 -16.84 -19.03
C CYS A 1048 18.25 -17.92 -18.83
N VAL A 1049 18.24 -18.89 -19.75
CA VAL A 1049 18.92 -20.19 -19.65
C VAL A 1049 20.29 -20.14 -20.36
N CYS A 1050 21.18 -21.06 -19.95
CA CYS A 1050 22.53 -21.35 -20.49
C CYS A 1050 23.73 -20.51 -19.98
N VAL A 1051 24.84 -21.24 -19.83
CA VAL A 1051 26.22 -20.82 -19.49
C VAL A 1051 26.43 -20.07 -18.17
N CYS A 1052 26.66 -20.85 -17.11
CA CYS A 1052 27.39 -20.38 -15.94
C CYS A 1052 28.83 -19.96 -16.35
N VAL A 1053 29.18 -18.68 -16.18
CA VAL A 1053 30.54 -18.15 -15.87
C VAL A 1053 30.54 -16.61 -15.86
N CYS A 1054 29.87 -15.96 -16.82
CA CYS A 1054 30.15 -14.56 -17.17
C CYS A 1054 29.74 -13.51 -16.13
N VAL A 1055 28.68 -13.73 -15.32
CA VAL A 1055 28.21 -12.71 -14.36
C VAL A 1055 29.21 -12.48 -13.22
N CYS A 1056 29.86 -13.55 -12.73
CA CYS A 1056 30.94 -13.41 -11.75
C CYS A 1056 32.13 -12.65 -12.34
N VAL A 1057 32.51 -12.95 -13.59
CA VAL A 1057 33.60 -12.24 -14.29
C VAL A 1057 33.26 -10.75 -14.44
N LEU A 1058 32.05 -10.40 -14.88
CA LEU A 1058 31.68 -8.99 -15.10
C LEU A 1058 31.62 -8.19 -13.78
N CYS A 1059 31.07 -8.76 -12.71
CA CYS A 1059 31.06 -8.11 -11.40
C CYS A 1059 32.49 -7.93 -10.84
N ILE A 1060 33.35 -8.94 -10.97
CA ILE A 1060 34.76 -8.85 -10.56
C ILE A 1060 35.51 -7.85 -11.44
N TYR A 1061 35.25 -7.78 -12.75
CA TYR A 1061 35.88 -6.80 -13.65
C TYR A 1061 35.46 -5.38 -13.30
N ILE A 1062 34.17 -5.12 -13.05
CA ILE A 1062 33.67 -3.80 -12.64
C ILE A 1062 34.26 -3.41 -11.27
N TYR A 1063 34.32 -4.34 -10.30
CA TYR A 1063 34.92 -4.07 -9.00
C TYR A 1063 36.43 -3.79 -9.11
N LEU A 1064 37.17 -4.55 -9.93
CA LEU A 1064 38.59 -4.31 -10.23
C LEU A 1064 38.82 -3.02 -11.03
N LEU A 1065 37.90 -2.63 -11.91
CA LEU A 1065 37.98 -1.37 -12.66
C LEU A 1065 37.78 -0.18 -11.71
N ILE A 1066 36.75 -0.23 -10.86
CA ILE A 1066 36.50 0.78 -9.82
C ILE A 1066 37.68 0.84 -8.84
N TYR A 1067 38.24 -0.30 -8.42
CA TYR A 1067 39.40 -0.35 -7.52
C TYR A 1067 40.68 0.18 -8.19
N LYS A 1068 40.91 -0.13 -9.47
CA LYS A 1068 42.00 0.48 -10.25
C LYS A 1068 41.80 1.98 -10.46
N ILE A 1069 40.58 2.44 -10.72
CA ILE A 1069 40.25 3.87 -10.81
C ILE A 1069 40.49 4.56 -9.47
N PHE A 1070 40.11 3.97 -8.34
CA PHE A 1070 40.41 4.49 -7.00
C PHE A 1070 41.91 4.49 -6.68
N ILE A 1071 42.68 3.50 -7.13
CA ILE A 1071 44.14 3.50 -7.01
C ILE A 1071 44.75 4.58 -7.90
N VAL A 1072 44.31 4.72 -9.16
CA VAL A 1072 44.80 5.76 -10.08
C VAL A 1072 44.45 7.15 -9.56
N LEU A 1073 43.24 7.41 -9.04
CA LEU A 1073 42.92 8.70 -8.39
C LEU A 1073 43.72 8.92 -7.10
N LYS A 1074 43.95 7.90 -6.26
CA LYS A 1074 44.85 8.06 -5.10
C LYS A 1074 46.27 8.37 -5.52
N CYS A 1075 46.79 7.71 -6.54
CA CYS A 1075 48.11 8.02 -7.11
C CYS A 1075 48.14 9.43 -7.71
N LEU A 1076 47.10 9.87 -8.42
CA LEU A 1076 47.00 11.24 -8.95
C LEU A 1076 47.00 12.29 -7.84
N VAL A 1077 46.21 12.07 -6.78
CA VAL A 1077 46.16 12.97 -5.61
C VAL A 1077 47.51 13.00 -4.88
N ILE A 1078 48.21 11.87 -4.76
CA ILE A 1078 49.57 11.83 -4.18
C ILE A 1078 50.58 12.54 -5.11
N TYR A 1079 50.47 12.40 -6.43
CA TYR A 1079 51.34 13.08 -7.41
C TYR A 1079 51.14 14.60 -7.38
N ILE A 1080 49.88 15.05 -7.29
CA ILE A 1080 49.50 16.47 -7.17
C ILE A 1080 49.97 17.07 -5.84
N TYR A 1081 50.11 16.27 -4.78
CA TYR A 1081 50.73 16.70 -3.52
C TYR A 1081 52.26 16.70 -3.52
N TYR A 1082 52.93 16.12 -4.53
CA TYR A 1082 54.39 16.08 -4.62
C TYR A 1082 55.02 17.17 -5.51
N TYR A 1083 54.20 17.92 -6.27
CA TYR A 1083 54.66 19.07 -7.07
C TYR A 1083 54.14 20.41 -6.50
N ARG A 1084 54.71 20.81 -5.35
CA ARG A 1084 54.63 22.20 -4.88
C ARG A 1084 55.87 22.68 -4.11
N PHE A 1085 57.04 22.18 -4.52
CA PHE A 1085 58.36 22.69 -4.11
C PHE A 1085 59.37 22.62 -5.27
N TYR A 1086 58.99 23.24 -6.39
CA TYR A 1086 59.86 23.92 -7.37
C TYR A 1086 59.00 24.93 -8.15
#